data_AF-A0A9E5AEL5-F1
#
_entry.id   AF-A0A9E5AEL5-F1
#
_cell.length_a   1.000
_cell.length_b   1.000
_cell.length_c   1.000
_cell.angle_alpha   90.00
_cell.angle_beta   90.00
_cell.angle_gamma   90.00
#
_symmetry.space_group_name_H-M   'P 1'
#
loop_
_entity.id
_entity.type
_entity.pdbx_description
1 polymer ?
#
loop_
_entity_poly.entity_id
_entity_poly.type
_entity_poly.pdbx_seq_one_letter_code
_entity_poly.pdbx_strand_id
1 'polypeptide(L)'
;MLQISDRLAQFSCVRRRIIVKHSLLIGFRQLPQIALVAALAATTVACADATTEPSAGQAQLGLGDPGALVGATLQGQVGVKLDEIPIAMRGRIAADLIAKPTAFWTDRAKAQLQLTSYRLVFRQDFYGLGTKKMQLPLPPESRRNVTLTSAPKRATVGGHDYVVVNYRLNSTLVTDPASPATSEAKLAKVGGSWDEPFTLPIDPELLFQRTGYACMDEEDFPPNSVESEEVESFYDHECTTEKELSPRGCHQTNLPTQSCKQALAAHVGAYETVVRFTRLKWDRNLANQARVGTAAPGGADLSLELEEFLVNRVTYRYIAAGACELSEQCVGGSGWRRLLQFATSDRNVGDKALHIGDVDYYLTGTQTLNDKYHIFQFDQCHQHYHFAHYGNFTFGGDAEMTAKRGFCLQSTARPSNHEKSPLHNPYGGCETQGVEVGWVDQYKAGLPCQWIDVTDIDTTQGAVTKDLGFISNPDGFLCEGTPILDASGNPVFEPTQFTTANGQTVYRAKCNFSANWQANNGDAYPATVPTPGNGYVTLPCSRGQIGPLRNCGWRNLTKKVACTPGQTTTLSCTVTGKPAAQVLRVCEFSSKLGTGTACVHQDALASQVVDGSATISFKCPAARDASEPGGAVALYDGAAYPGDGTTNVKCVVVP
;
A
#
# COMPACT_ATOMS: atom_id res chain seq x y z
N MET A 1 35.70 -42.43 -2.30
CA MET A 1 35.72 -43.14 -1.01
C MET A 1 36.56 -42.34 -0.04
N LEU A 2 35.90 -41.60 0.85
CA LEU A 2 36.32 -41.11 2.18
C LEU A 2 35.46 -39.87 2.51
N GLN A 3 34.85 -39.92 3.69
CA GLN A 3 34.35 -38.82 4.53
C GLN A 3 33.51 -37.70 3.87
N ILE A 4 32.23 -37.65 4.25
CA ILE A 4 31.50 -36.51 4.84
C ILE A 4 30.07 -37.02 5.06
N SER A 5 29.71 -37.31 6.31
CA SER A 5 28.32 -37.52 6.73
C SER A 5 28.18 -36.92 8.11
N ASP A 6 28.03 -35.60 8.14
CA ASP A 6 27.60 -34.83 9.33
C ASP A 6 27.04 -33.48 8.87
N ARG A 7 25.91 -33.50 8.13
CA ARG A 7 24.99 -32.35 7.92
C ARG A 7 23.56 -32.79 7.57
N LEU A 8 23.05 -33.85 8.20
CA LEU A 8 21.65 -34.28 8.07
C LEU A 8 21.09 -34.65 9.45
N ALA A 9 21.04 -33.68 10.36
CA ALA A 9 20.40 -33.85 11.67
C ALA A 9 19.95 -32.52 12.30
N GLN A 10 19.27 -31.66 11.53
CA GLN A 10 18.48 -30.54 12.08
C GLN A 10 17.22 -30.32 11.22
N PHE A 11 16.41 -31.36 11.10
CA PHE A 11 15.02 -31.26 10.65
C PHE A 11 14.16 -32.07 11.61
N SER A 12 13.39 -31.38 12.44
CA SER A 12 12.13 -31.80 13.09
C SER A 12 11.99 -31.14 14.46
N CYS A 13 11.47 -29.91 14.50
CA CYS A 13 10.66 -29.44 15.63
C CYS A 13 9.92 -28.11 15.35
N VAL A 14 9.05 -28.04 14.34
CA VAL A 14 7.98 -27.03 14.30
C VAL A 14 6.75 -27.63 13.63
N ARG A 15 5.85 -28.23 14.42
CA ARG A 15 4.47 -28.50 13.98
C ARG A 15 3.50 -28.22 15.13
N ARG A 16 2.48 -27.43 14.79
CA ARG A 16 1.21 -27.16 15.50
C ARG A 16 1.25 -26.18 16.67
N ARG A 17 0.82 -24.95 16.39
CA ARG A 17 -0.22 -24.22 17.15
C ARG A 17 -0.74 -23.04 16.31
N ILE A 18 -1.88 -23.27 15.66
CA ILE A 18 -2.81 -22.23 15.20
C ILE A 18 -3.81 -22.04 16.33
N ILE A 19 -3.77 -20.94 17.10
CA ILE A 19 -4.86 -20.51 18.01
C ILE A 19 -4.84 -18.98 18.18
N VAL A 20 -5.90 -18.34 17.62
CA VAL A 20 -6.81 -17.32 18.19
C VAL A 20 -6.22 -16.13 18.96
N LYS A 21 -6.46 -14.91 18.44
CA LYS A 21 -6.37 -13.62 19.14
C LYS A 21 -7.32 -13.57 20.35
N HIS A 22 -6.75 -13.37 21.54
CA HIS A 22 -7.29 -12.78 22.79
C HIS A 22 -8.64 -13.25 23.38
N SER A 23 -8.55 -13.89 24.56
CA SER A 23 -9.52 -13.72 25.66
C SER A 23 -8.78 -13.78 26.99
N LEU A 24 -8.81 -12.68 27.74
CA LEU A 24 -8.20 -12.54 29.06
C LEU A 24 -9.18 -12.98 30.17
N LEU A 25 -8.67 -13.83 31.07
CA LEU A 25 -8.86 -13.85 32.54
C LEU A 25 -10.29 -13.68 33.11
N ILE A 26 -10.90 -14.81 33.53
CA ILE A 26 -11.63 -14.91 34.80
C ILE A 26 -11.26 -16.26 35.44
N GLY A 27 -10.67 -16.23 36.63
CA GLY A 27 -10.34 -17.43 37.40
C GLY A 27 -11.50 -17.88 38.29
N PHE A 28 -11.63 -19.18 38.53
CA PHE A 28 -12.11 -19.76 39.79
C PHE A 28 -11.66 -21.22 39.96
N ARG A 29 -11.60 -21.59 41.24
CA ARG A 29 -10.97 -22.72 41.94
C ARG A 29 -11.36 -24.17 41.52
N GLN A 30 -10.34 -25.03 41.48
CA GLN A 30 -10.14 -26.37 42.10
C GLN A 30 -11.30 -27.37 42.37
N LEU A 31 -10.98 -28.66 42.01
CA LEU A 31 -11.40 -30.01 42.50
C LEU A 31 -12.43 -30.82 41.65
N PRO A 32 -12.45 -32.18 41.73
CA PRO A 32 -11.41 -33.12 41.28
C PRO A 32 -11.97 -34.28 40.39
N GLN A 33 -11.07 -35.15 39.96
CA GLN A 33 -11.26 -36.34 39.12
C GLN A 33 -12.27 -37.36 39.67
N ILE A 34 -13.10 -37.92 38.77
CA ILE A 34 -13.70 -39.26 38.94
C ILE A 34 -13.53 -40.02 37.62
N ALA A 35 -12.86 -41.16 37.71
CA ALA A 35 -12.73 -42.16 36.66
C ALA A 35 -14.01 -43.00 36.55
N LEU A 36 -14.45 -43.35 35.33
CA LEU A 36 -15.29 -44.53 35.14
C LEU A 36 -15.14 -45.13 33.73
N VAL A 37 -14.45 -46.28 33.72
CA VAL A 37 -14.73 -47.55 33.02
C VAL A 37 -15.25 -47.50 31.58
N ALA A 38 -14.42 -48.05 30.69
CA ALA A 38 -14.76 -48.45 29.33
C ALA A 38 -15.69 -49.68 29.30
N ALA A 39 -16.71 -49.63 28.44
CA ALA A 39 -17.42 -50.81 27.95
C ALA A 39 -17.58 -50.69 26.43
N LEU A 40 -16.92 -51.61 25.70
CA LEU A 40 -17.13 -51.83 24.28
C LEU A 40 -18.52 -52.45 24.07
N ALA A 41 -19.31 -51.87 23.16
CA ALA A 41 -20.39 -52.57 22.48
C ALA A 41 -20.31 -52.23 20.98
N ALA A 42 -19.96 -53.24 20.19
CA ALA A 42 -20.00 -53.17 18.74
C ALA A 42 -21.46 -53.15 18.27
N THR A 43 -21.82 -52.16 17.47
CA THR A 43 -23.00 -52.22 16.59
C THR A 43 -22.62 -51.68 15.22
N THR A 44 -22.87 -52.52 14.22
CA THR A 44 -22.69 -52.26 12.79
C THR A 44 -23.68 -51.20 12.31
N VAL A 45 -23.20 -50.11 11.71
CA VAL A 45 -24.04 -49.13 11.00
C VAL A 45 -23.82 -49.29 9.50
N ALA A 46 -24.88 -49.73 8.82
CA ALA A 46 -24.97 -49.72 7.36
C ALA A 46 -25.22 -48.29 6.86
N CYS A 47 -24.66 -47.98 5.69
CA CYS A 47 -24.91 -46.73 4.97
C CYS A 47 -26.38 -46.65 4.55
N ALA A 48 -27.02 -45.51 4.79
CA ALA A 48 -28.32 -45.16 4.24
C ALA A 48 -28.24 -43.77 3.62
N ASP A 49 -28.75 -43.69 2.39
CA ASP A 49 -28.71 -42.53 1.50
C ASP A 49 -29.35 -41.28 2.09
N ALA A 50 -28.65 -40.15 1.92
CA ALA A 50 -29.14 -38.82 2.24
C ALA A 50 -30.14 -38.37 1.19
N THR A 51 -31.43 -38.32 1.54
CA THR A 51 -32.39 -37.47 0.84
C THR A 51 -33.26 -36.73 1.85
N THR A 52 -33.50 -35.45 1.55
CA THR A 52 -34.43 -34.49 2.16
C THR A 52 -33.88 -33.58 3.29
N GLU A 53 -33.40 -32.40 2.88
CA GLU A 53 -33.28 -31.21 3.75
C GLU A 53 -34.65 -30.56 4.00
N PRO A 54 -34.89 -29.98 5.19
CA PRO A 54 -36.09 -29.19 5.46
C PRO A 54 -36.00 -27.80 4.83
N SER A 55 -37.06 -27.40 4.14
CA SER A 55 -37.19 -26.12 3.45
C SER A 55 -37.04 -24.92 4.38
N ALA A 56 -35.95 -24.16 4.22
CA ALA A 56 -35.85 -22.79 4.71
C ALA A 56 -36.88 -21.91 4.00
N GLY A 57 -37.66 -21.15 4.77
CA GLY A 57 -38.63 -20.18 4.25
C GLY A 57 -37.97 -19.19 3.31
N GLN A 58 -38.38 -19.23 2.04
CA GLN A 58 -37.96 -18.32 0.99
C GLN A 58 -38.45 -16.90 1.31
N ALA A 59 -37.57 -16.07 1.87
CA ALA A 59 -37.66 -14.64 1.64
C ALA A 59 -37.22 -14.37 0.19
N GLN A 60 -38.06 -13.69 -0.59
CA GLN A 60 -37.79 -13.32 -1.99
C GLN A 60 -36.40 -12.67 -2.14
N LEU A 61 -35.41 -13.46 -2.53
CA LEU A 61 -34.23 -12.97 -3.23
C LEU A 61 -34.71 -12.48 -4.61
N GLY A 62 -34.30 -11.27 -5.01
CA GLY A 62 -34.69 -10.66 -6.28
C GLY A 62 -34.11 -11.40 -7.49
N LEU A 63 -34.66 -12.57 -7.80
CA LEU A 63 -34.29 -13.47 -8.91
C LEU A 63 -34.55 -12.87 -10.32
N GLY A 64 -34.71 -11.55 -10.44
CA GLY A 64 -34.92 -10.85 -11.71
C GLY A 64 -34.16 -9.55 -11.88
N ASP A 65 -33.51 -9.03 -10.83
CA ASP A 65 -32.72 -7.79 -10.95
C ASP A 65 -31.33 -8.13 -11.50
N PRO A 66 -30.78 -7.34 -12.45
CA PRO A 66 -29.49 -7.63 -13.07
C PRO A 66 -28.31 -7.51 -12.10
N GLY A 67 -28.50 -6.95 -10.90
CA GLY A 67 -27.49 -6.81 -9.88
C GLY A 67 -28.01 -6.35 -8.53
N ALA A 68 -27.12 -5.72 -7.77
CA ALA A 68 -27.30 -5.32 -6.39
C ALA A 68 -26.85 -3.88 -6.16
N LEU A 69 -27.60 -3.14 -5.34
CA LEU A 69 -27.20 -1.83 -4.83
C LEU A 69 -26.93 -1.89 -3.32
N VAL A 70 -25.83 -1.24 -2.89
CA VAL A 70 -25.51 -0.99 -1.49
C VAL A 70 -25.15 0.48 -1.32
N GLY A 71 -25.91 1.22 -0.52
CA GLY A 71 -25.59 2.59 -0.16
C GLY A 71 -24.47 2.62 0.88
N ALA A 72 -23.50 3.51 0.72
CA ALA A 72 -22.40 3.73 1.66
C ALA A 72 -22.42 5.20 2.12
N THR A 73 -22.61 5.42 3.42
CA THR A 73 -22.69 6.75 4.02
C THR A 73 -21.74 6.90 5.19
N LEU A 74 -21.15 8.08 5.35
CA LEU A 74 -20.25 8.40 6.46
C LEU A 74 -20.40 9.90 6.80
N GLN A 75 -20.31 10.24 8.08
CA GLN A 75 -20.04 11.62 8.52
C GLN A 75 -18.56 11.72 8.87
N GLY A 76 -17.87 12.75 8.40
CA GLY A 76 -16.45 12.93 8.69
C GLY A 76 -16.12 14.38 9.00
N GLN A 77 -14.90 14.57 9.50
CA GLN A 77 -14.29 15.88 9.71
C GLN A 77 -12.86 15.80 9.24
N VAL A 78 -12.46 16.73 8.38
CA VAL A 78 -11.06 16.91 7.96
C VAL A 78 -10.57 18.28 8.37
N GLY A 79 -9.26 18.43 8.50
CA GLY A 79 -8.63 19.68 8.88
C GLY A 79 -7.18 19.79 8.41
N VAL A 80 -6.63 20.98 8.56
CA VAL A 80 -5.20 21.26 8.44
C VAL A 80 -4.66 21.60 9.82
N LYS A 81 -3.68 20.83 10.29
CA LYS A 81 -3.06 21.05 11.61
C LYS A 81 -2.18 22.29 11.59
N LEU A 82 -2.29 23.14 12.61
CA LEU A 82 -1.52 24.39 12.74
C LEU A 82 -0.40 24.29 13.77
N ASP A 83 -0.33 23.21 14.56
CA ASP A 83 0.62 23.11 15.68
C ASP A 83 2.09 23.23 15.26
N GLU A 84 2.41 22.73 14.08
CA GLU A 84 3.77 22.72 13.53
C GLU A 84 4.15 24.08 12.90
N ILE A 85 3.21 25.01 12.83
CA ILE A 85 3.41 26.37 12.34
C ILE A 85 3.71 27.31 13.51
N PRO A 86 4.66 28.25 13.40
CA PRO A 86 4.93 29.26 14.42
C PRO A 86 3.66 29.97 14.88
N ILE A 87 3.50 30.14 16.20
CA ILE A 87 2.29 30.69 16.80
C ILE A 87 1.89 32.05 16.22
N ALA A 88 2.88 32.90 15.90
CA ALA A 88 2.69 34.22 15.30
C ALA A 88 2.06 34.17 13.90
N MET A 89 2.25 33.06 13.16
CA MET A 89 1.75 32.89 11.80
C MET A 89 0.37 32.22 11.75
N ARG A 90 -0.02 31.45 12.78
CA ARG A 90 -1.24 30.62 12.77
C ARG A 90 -2.52 31.39 12.48
N GLY A 91 -2.64 32.63 12.99
CA GLY A 91 -3.83 33.47 12.76
C GLY A 91 -4.04 33.81 11.27
N ARG A 92 -2.99 34.27 10.58
CA ARG A 92 -3.04 34.58 9.15
C ARG A 92 -3.24 33.32 8.32
N ILE A 93 -2.51 32.25 8.62
CA ILE A 93 -2.61 30.99 7.88
C ILE A 93 -4.00 30.37 8.05
N ALA A 94 -4.58 30.42 9.24
CA ALA A 94 -5.96 30.01 9.45
C ALA A 94 -6.95 30.80 8.57
N ALA A 95 -6.76 32.12 8.44
CA ALA A 95 -7.58 32.94 7.55
C ALA A 95 -7.41 32.55 6.07
N ASP A 96 -6.18 32.29 5.61
CA ASP A 96 -5.93 31.82 4.24
C ASP A 96 -6.53 30.43 3.98
N LEU A 97 -6.44 29.53 4.96
CA LEU A 97 -7.05 28.20 4.91
C LEU A 97 -8.58 28.27 4.84
N ILE A 98 -9.20 29.15 5.63
CA ILE A 98 -10.65 29.38 5.59
C ILE A 98 -11.09 29.89 4.21
N ALA A 99 -10.25 30.68 3.54
CA ALA A 99 -10.49 31.20 2.21
C ALA A 99 -10.22 30.19 1.06
N LYS A 100 -9.69 28.99 1.36
CA LYS A 100 -9.45 27.96 0.33
C LYS A 100 -10.77 27.53 -0.34
N PRO A 101 -10.73 27.23 -1.65
CA PRO A 101 -11.92 26.78 -2.37
C PRO A 101 -12.41 25.43 -1.84
N THR A 102 -13.71 25.14 -2.08
CA THR A 102 -14.36 23.86 -1.72
C THR A 102 -13.57 22.63 -2.19
N ALA A 103 -12.92 22.68 -3.35
CA ALA A 103 -12.11 21.59 -3.89
C ALA A 103 -11.01 21.16 -2.92
N PHE A 104 -10.27 22.11 -2.32
CA PHE A 104 -9.20 21.82 -1.35
C PHE A 104 -9.67 20.94 -0.17
N TRP A 105 -10.86 21.25 0.36
CA TRP A 105 -11.45 20.50 1.47
C TRP A 105 -12.08 19.17 1.02
N THR A 106 -12.61 19.13 -0.20
CA THR A 106 -13.18 17.92 -0.79
C THR A 106 -12.09 16.89 -1.10
N ASP A 107 -10.95 17.32 -1.62
CA ASP A 107 -9.80 16.47 -1.90
C ASP A 107 -9.22 15.89 -0.61
N ARG A 108 -9.12 16.70 0.45
CA ARG A 108 -8.71 16.21 1.77
C ARG A 108 -9.71 15.21 2.37
N ALA A 109 -11.01 15.43 2.20
CA ALA A 109 -12.03 14.46 2.61
C ALA A 109 -11.91 13.14 1.83
N LYS A 110 -11.61 13.19 0.53
CA LYS A 110 -11.33 11.98 -0.28
C LYS A 110 -10.07 11.25 0.19
N ALA A 111 -8.99 11.98 0.50
CA ALA A 111 -7.77 11.40 1.07
C ALA A 111 -8.06 10.69 2.41
N GLN A 112 -8.87 11.29 3.29
CA GLN A 112 -9.29 10.63 4.53
C GLN A 112 -10.12 9.36 4.26
N LEU A 113 -11.01 9.38 3.26
CA LEU A 113 -11.80 8.21 2.87
C LEU A 113 -10.94 7.09 2.25
N GLN A 114 -9.86 7.42 1.53
CA GLN A 114 -8.93 6.42 0.99
C GLN A 114 -8.31 5.56 2.10
N LEU A 115 -8.07 6.11 3.30
CA LEU A 115 -7.57 5.38 4.46
C LEU A 115 -8.51 4.25 4.93
N THR A 116 -9.78 4.22 4.48
CA THR A 116 -10.68 3.09 4.78
C THR A 116 -10.41 1.87 3.91
N SER A 117 -9.65 2.01 2.82
CA SER A 117 -9.55 1.00 1.76
C SER A 117 -8.90 -0.28 2.23
N TYR A 118 -7.75 -0.19 2.92
CA TYR A 118 -7.01 -1.37 3.41
C TYR A 118 -7.92 -2.28 4.25
N ARG A 119 -8.55 -1.73 5.30
CA ARG A 119 -9.50 -2.50 6.13
C ARG A 119 -10.68 -3.06 5.34
N LEU A 120 -11.28 -2.29 4.43
CA LEU A 120 -12.49 -2.74 3.72
C LEU A 120 -12.19 -3.80 2.65
N VAL A 121 -11.00 -3.77 2.05
CA VAL A 121 -10.52 -4.76 1.09
C VAL A 121 -10.06 -6.03 1.81
N PHE A 122 -9.35 -5.93 2.93
CA PHE A 122 -8.86 -7.09 3.69
C PHE A 122 -9.73 -7.40 4.92
N ARG A 123 -11.03 -7.08 4.83
CA ARG A 123 -11.97 -7.06 5.96
C ARG A 123 -12.05 -8.39 6.71
N GLN A 124 -11.84 -9.50 6.02
CA GLN A 124 -11.83 -10.84 6.60
C GLN A 124 -10.76 -11.00 7.69
N ASP A 125 -9.62 -10.33 7.55
CA ASP A 125 -8.46 -10.45 8.44
C ASP A 125 -8.66 -9.67 9.75
N PHE A 126 -9.51 -8.64 9.72
CA PHE A 126 -9.88 -7.83 10.89
C PHE A 126 -10.94 -8.48 11.78
N TYR A 127 -11.85 -9.27 11.23
CA TYR A 127 -12.95 -9.88 11.99
C TYR A 127 -12.76 -11.35 12.33
N GLY A 128 -11.71 -11.99 11.80
CA GLY A 128 -11.36 -13.39 12.06
C GLY A 128 -12.25 -14.39 11.30
N LEU A 129 -11.64 -15.53 10.96
CA LEU A 129 -12.17 -16.55 10.03
C LEU A 129 -13.59 -17.08 10.33
N GLY A 130 -14.06 -17.01 11.58
CA GLY A 130 -15.38 -17.51 12.00
C GLY A 130 -16.55 -16.56 11.71
N THR A 131 -16.29 -15.28 11.42
CA THR A 131 -17.36 -14.26 11.27
C THR A 131 -17.97 -14.22 9.87
N LYS A 132 -17.34 -14.86 8.89
CA LYS A 132 -17.75 -14.87 7.47
C LYS A 132 -17.93 -13.46 6.88
N LYS A 133 -17.19 -12.48 7.40
CA LYS A 133 -17.14 -11.13 6.84
C LYS A 133 -16.15 -11.13 5.70
N MET A 134 -16.62 -10.77 4.51
CA MET A 134 -15.78 -10.63 3.33
C MET A 134 -15.64 -9.16 2.94
N GLN A 135 -14.93 -8.93 1.84
CA GLN A 135 -14.58 -7.62 1.33
C GLN A 135 -15.84 -6.75 1.11
N LEU A 136 -15.76 -5.49 1.51
CA LEU A 136 -16.83 -4.51 1.36
C LEU A 136 -16.25 -3.12 1.03
N PRO A 137 -15.44 -3.00 -0.04
CA PRO A 137 -14.78 -1.75 -0.39
C PRO A 137 -15.80 -0.64 -0.69
N LEU A 138 -15.39 0.62 -0.49
CA LEU A 138 -16.15 1.76 -1.02
C LEU A 138 -16.14 1.76 -2.56
N PRO A 139 -17.11 2.43 -3.21
CA PRO A 139 -17.04 2.66 -4.65
C PRO A 139 -15.72 3.33 -5.06
N PRO A 140 -15.31 3.21 -6.34
CA PRO A 140 -14.14 3.91 -6.87
C PRO A 140 -14.26 5.41 -6.61
N GLU A 141 -13.12 6.08 -6.49
CA GLU A 141 -13.07 7.49 -6.07
C GLU A 141 -13.94 8.42 -6.92
N SER A 142 -14.00 8.17 -8.24
CA SER A 142 -14.85 8.89 -9.19
C SER A 142 -16.37 8.78 -8.93
N ARG A 143 -16.79 7.94 -7.97
CA ARG A 143 -18.17 7.78 -7.51
C ARG A 143 -18.34 8.06 -6.01
N ARG A 144 -17.29 8.50 -5.32
CA ARG A 144 -17.38 8.94 -3.93
C ARG A 144 -17.95 10.35 -3.87
N ASN A 145 -19.27 10.44 -3.69
CA ASN A 145 -19.93 11.74 -3.58
C ASN A 145 -19.74 12.33 -2.18
N VAL A 146 -18.81 13.28 -2.10
CA VAL A 146 -18.46 14.01 -0.88
C VAL A 146 -19.12 15.37 -0.91
N THR A 147 -19.84 15.72 0.16
CA THR A 147 -20.45 17.05 0.33
C THR A 147 -19.98 17.65 1.65
N LEU A 148 -19.48 18.89 1.62
CA LEU A 148 -19.15 19.63 2.83
C LEU A 148 -20.44 20.02 3.57
N THR A 149 -20.49 19.78 4.88
CA THR A 149 -21.67 20.01 5.73
C THR A 149 -21.47 21.17 6.70
N SER A 150 -20.29 21.79 6.70
CA SER A 150 -20.00 23.04 7.40
C SER A 150 -19.08 23.94 6.57
N ALA A 151 -19.07 25.23 6.88
CA ALA A 151 -18.00 26.12 6.41
C ALA A 151 -16.66 25.79 7.13
N PRO A 152 -15.51 26.05 6.49
CA PRO A 152 -14.21 25.99 7.16
C PRO A 152 -14.16 26.93 8.35
N LYS A 153 -13.65 26.45 9.48
CA LYS A 153 -13.48 27.27 10.68
C LYS A 153 -12.25 26.84 11.46
N ARG A 154 -11.61 27.80 12.14
CA ARG A 154 -10.57 27.48 13.12
C ARG A 154 -11.22 26.87 14.36
N ALA A 155 -10.67 25.77 14.86
CA ALA A 155 -11.17 25.07 16.04
C ALA A 155 -10.04 24.32 16.75
N THR A 156 -10.25 24.03 18.03
CA THR A 156 -9.41 23.09 18.77
C THR A 156 -10.02 21.69 18.71
N VAL A 157 -9.24 20.70 18.28
CA VAL A 157 -9.67 19.28 18.22
C VAL A 157 -8.66 18.45 18.97
N GLY A 158 -9.07 17.76 20.04
CA GLY A 158 -8.17 16.94 20.86
C GLY A 158 -7.00 17.71 21.50
N GLY A 159 -7.12 19.03 21.69
CA GLY A 159 -6.05 19.88 22.23
C GLY A 159 -5.15 20.53 21.18
N HIS A 160 -5.32 20.19 19.90
CA HIS A 160 -4.56 20.72 18.77
C HIS A 160 -5.31 21.84 18.04
N ASP A 161 -4.58 22.77 17.43
CA ASP A 161 -5.13 23.90 16.68
C ASP A 161 -5.31 23.55 15.20
N TYR A 162 -6.53 23.68 14.67
CA TYR A 162 -6.87 23.32 13.28
C TYR A 162 -7.68 24.40 12.59
N VAL A 163 -7.67 24.37 11.26
CA VAL A 163 -8.86 24.75 10.46
C VAL A 163 -9.55 23.47 10.02
N VAL A 164 -10.84 23.31 10.34
CA VAL A 164 -11.62 22.09 10.09
C VAL A 164 -12.86 22.34 9.24
N VAL A 165 -13.30 21.29 8.55
CA VAL A 165 -14.56 21.19 7.80
C VAL A 165 -15.20 19.83 8.05
N ASN A 166 -16.50 19.82 8.32
CA ASN A 166 -17.29 18.60 8.34
C ASN A 166 -17.73 18.24 6.92
N TYR A 167 -17.81 16.95 6.63
CA TYR A 167 -18.31 16.45 5.36
C TYR A 167 -19.18 15.21 5.56
N ARG A 168 -19.91 14.85 4.49
CA ARG A 168 -20.67 13.61 4.38
C ARG A 168 -20.27 12.89 3.11
N LEU A 169 -20.08 11.58 3.20
CA LEU A 169 -20.08 10.66 2.07
C LEU A 169 -21.50 10.15 1.83
N ASN A 170 -21.94 10.11 0.57
CA ASN A 170 -23.16 9.41 0.18
C ASN A 170 -23.00 8.77 -1.20
N SER A 171 -22.59 7.50 -1.24
CA SER A 171 -22.25 6.81 -2.49
C SER A 171 -23.00 5.50 -2.62
N THR A 172 -23.00 4.92 -3.83
CA THR A 172 -23.67 3.65 -4.11
C THR A 172 -22.71 2.67 -4.76
N LEU A 173 -22.58 1.49 -4.17
CA LEU A 173 -21.97 0.32 -4.77
C LEU A 173 -22.96 -0.36 -5.70
N VAL A 174 -22.48 -0.77 -6.86
CA VAL A 174 -23.16 -1.64 -7.81
C VAL A 174 -22.34 -2.92 -7.91
N THR A 175 -22.98 -4.07 -7.72
CA THR A 175 -22.33 -5.39 -7.73
C THR A 175 -23.31 -6.48 -8.17
N ASP A 176 -22.88 -7.74 -8.22
CA ASP A 176 -23.75 -8.87 -8.53
C ASP A 176 -24.78 -9.12 -7.41
N PRO A 177 -25.89 -9.83 -7.68
CA PRO A 177 -26.96 -10.03 -6.71
C PRO A 177 -26.54 -10.72 -5.40
N ALA A 178 -25.53 -11.61 -5.43
CA ALA A 178 -25.15 -12.47 -4.31
C ALA A 178 -24.12 -11.80 -3.38
N SER A 179 -23.18 -11.04 -3.94
CA SER A 179 -22.06 -10.42 -3.22
C SER A 179 -22.43 -9.71 -1.91
N PRO A 180 -23.50 -8.88 -1.81
CA PRO A 180 -23.80 -8.18 -0.56
C PRO A 180 -24.02 -9.13 0.62
N ALA A 181 -24.72 -10.25 0.40
CA ALA A 181 -25.00 -11.22 1.45
C ALA A 181 -23.74 -11.99 1.88
N THR A 182 -22.85 -12.27 0.92
CA THR A 182 -21.55 -12.91 1.15
C THR A 182 -20.60 -11.99 1.90
N SER A 183 -20.51 -10.71 1.52
CA SER A 183 -19.69 -9.70 2.19
C SER A 183 -20.17 -9.42 3.61
N GLU A 184 -21.49 -9.35 3.81
CA GLU A 184 -22.09 -9.06 5.10
C GLU A 184 -23.50 -9.64 5.19
N ALA A 185 -23.69 -10.64 6.05
CA ALA A 185 -24.97 -11.33 6.20
C ALA A 185 -26.15 -10.37 6.48
N LYS A 186 -25.93 -9.25 7.17
CA LYS A 186 -26.97 -8.24 7.40
C LYS A 186 -27.44 -7.54 6.13
N LEU A 187 -26.67 -7.55 5.04
CA LEU A 187 -27.04 -6.98 3.74
C LEU A 187 -27.78 -7.98 2.85
N ALA A 188 -28.09 -9.19 3.32
CA ALA A 188 -28.83 -10.18 2.56
C ALA A 188 -30.26 -9.74 2.18
N LYS A 189 -30.87 -8.86 2.97
CA LYS A 189 -32.23 -8.33 2.73
C LYS A 189 -32.20 -6.83 2.48
N VAL A 190 -33.01 -6.36 1.55
CA VAL A 190 -33.23 -4.92 1.31
C VAL A 190 -33.62 -4.23 2.62
N GLY A 191 -33.01 -3.07 2.90
CA GLY A 191 -33.13 -2.32 4.15
C GLY A 191 -32.18 -2.78 5.25
N GLY A 192 -31.54 -3.95 5.11
CA GLY A 192 -30.51 -4.42 6.04
C GLY A 192 -29.26 -3.52 6.02
N SER A 193 -28.61 -3.37 7.17
CA SER A 193 -27.50 -2.43 7.33
C SER A 193 -26.38 -2.95 8.22
N TRP A 194 -25.17 -2.44 7.97
CA TRP A 194 -23.97 -2.68 8.77
C TRP A 194 -23.20 -1.37 8.95
N ASP A 195 -22.74 -1.13 10.18
CA ASP A 195 -21.87 0.01 10.51
C ASP A 195 -20.45 -0.53 10.69
N GLU A 196 -19.55 -0.14 9.79
CA GLU A 196 -18.13 -0.47 9.88
C GLU A 196 -17.40 0.66 10.62
N PRO A 197 -16.85 0.42 11.82
CA PRO A 197 -16.22 1.46 12.63
C PRO A 197 -14.83 1.84 12.12
N PHE A 198 -14.50 3.13 12.25
CA PHE A 198 -13.18 3.68 11.98
C PHE A 198 -12.84 4.80 12.96
N THR A 199 -11.60 4.83 13.40
CA THR A 199 -10.96 6.07 13.87
C THR A 199 -10.18 6.62 12.69
N LEU A 200 -10.45 7.84 12.22
CA LEU A 200 -9.75 8.47 11.09
C LEU A 200 -8.95 9.71 11.54
N PRO A 201 -7.82 10.05 10.90
CA PRO A 201 -7.05 11.25 11.22
C PRO A 201 -7.79 12.50 10.78
N ILE A 202 -7.84 13.54 11.63
CA ILE A 202 -8.41 14.84 11.24
C ILE A 202 -7.63 15.44 10.07
N ASP A 203 -6.31 15.37 10.09
CA ASP A 203 -5.46 15.76 8.96
C ASP A 203 -4.87 14.50 8.30
N PRO A 204 -5.42 14.03 7.17
CA PRO A 204 -4.92 12.82 6.50
C PRO A 204 -3.60 13.05 5.77
N GLU A 205 -3.18 14.31 5.56
CA GLU A 205 -1.85 14.58 4.99
C GLU A 205 -0.77 14.47 6.08
N LEU A 206 0.42 14.06 5.66
CA LEU A 206 1.59 13.90 6.54
C LEU A 206 1.38 12.90 7.69
N LEU A 207 0.49 11.92 7.49
CA LEU A 207 0.12 10.94 8.51
C LEU A 207 1.34 10.16 8.99
N PHE A 208 2.08 9.52 8.09
CA PHE A 208 3.26 8.73 8.43
C PHE A 208 4.38 9.60 9.03
N GLN A 209 4.54 10.83 8.57
CA GLN A 209 5.50 11.78 9.12
C GLN A 209 5.19 12.14 10.59
N ARG A 210 3.90 12.10 10.98
CA ARG A 210 3.44 12.46 12.34
C ARG A 210 3.33 11.26 13.28
N THR A 211 2.99 10.09 12.75
CA THR A 211 2.77 8.88 13.56
C THR A 211 3.94 7.90 13.53
N GLY A 212 4.87 8.07 12.58
CA GLY A 212 5.75 6.98 12.18
C GLY A 212 4.93 5.73 11.86
N TYR A 213 5.48 4.57 12.21
CA TYR A 213 4.86 3.26 11.97
C TYR A 213 3.62 2.97 12.82
N ALA A 214 3.26 3.81 13.80
CA ALA A 214 2.19 3.51 14.75
C ALA A 214 0.82 3.18 14.13
N CYS A 215 0.54 3.67 12.92
CA CYS A 215 -0.69 3.45 12.18
C CYS A 215 -0.50 2.64 10.89
N MET A 216 0.71 2.11 10.66
CA MET A 216 1.06 1.39 9.43
C MET A 216 1.07 -0.11 9.76
N ASP A 217 0.10 -0.83 9.23
CA ASP A 217 0.08 -2.29 9.23
C ASP A 217 0.88 -2.80 8.03
N GLU A 218 2.05 -3.32 8.34
CA GLU A 218 2.99 -3.93 7.41
C GLU A 218 2.77 -5.45 7.32
N GLU A 219 1.78 -6.05 7.98
CA GLU A 219 1.50 -7.49 7.89
C GLU A 219 1.30 -7.89 6.41
N ASP A 220 1.93 -9.01 6.01
CA ASP A 220 1.99 -9.52 4.63
C ASP A 220 2.69 -8.62 3.59
N PHE A 221 3.21 -7.45 3.97
CA PHE A 221 4.11 -6.66 3.14
C PHE A 221 5.59 -6.98 3.42
N PRO A 222 6.49 -6.88 2.41
CA PRO A 222 7.92 -6.92 2.66
C PRO A 222 8.36 -5.80 3.61
N PRO A 223 9.34 -6.02 4.50
CA PRO A 223 9.91 -4.94 5.30
C PRO A 223 10.41 -3.77 4.43
N ASN A 224 10.27 -2.55 4.94
CA ASN A 224 10.59 -1.29 4.27
C ASN A 224 9.70 -0.96 3.05
N SER A 225 8.46 -1.47 3.02
CA SER A 225 7.47 -1.15 1.97
C SER A 225 6.68 0.13 2.21
N VAL A 226 6.62 0.61 3.46
CA VAL A 226 5.86 1.83 3.80
C VAL A 226 6.48 3.03 3.10
N GLU A 227 5.73 3.64 2.19
CA GLU A 227 6.07 4.91 1.56
C GLU A 227 5.16 6.02 2.09
N SER A 228 5.78 7.16 2.41
CA SER A 228 5.14 8.28 3.11
C SER A 228 3.99 8.97 2.36
N GLU A 229 3.87 8.73 1.06
CA GLU A 229 2.90 9.29 0.14
C GLU A 229 1.88 8.24 -0.36
N GLU A 230 1.90 7.00 0.17
CA GLU A 230 0.98 5.88 -0.17
C GLU A 230 0.46 5.16 1.08
N VAL A 231 0.25 5.93 2.16
CA VAL A 231 -0.13 5.44 3.49
C VAL A 231 -1.49 4.74 3.53
N GLU A 232 -2.37 4.97 2.55
CA GLU A 232 -3.69 4.34 2.48
C GLU A 232 -3.64 2.82 2.34
N SER A 233 -2.51 2.30 1.88
CA SER A 233 -2.26 0.87 1.69
C SER A 233 -1.92 0.15 2.99
N PHE A 234 -1.54 0.91 4.02
CA PHE A 234 -1.07 0.40 5.31
C PHE A 234 -1.92 0.89 6.48
N TYR A 235 -2.84 1.83 6.26
CA TYR A 235 -3.52 2.47 7.38
C TYR A 235 -4.41 1.48 8.15
N ASP A 236 -4.00 1.20 9.38
CA ASP A 236 -4.82 0.52 10.36
C ASP A 236 -4.85 1.27 11.70
N HIS A 237 -6.08 1.63 12.08
CA HIS A 237 -6.37 2.32 13.33
C HIS A 237 -6.44 1.37 14.54
N GLU A 238 -6.41 0.05 14.31
CA GLU A 238 -6.39 -0.98 15.35
C GLU A 238 -4.97 -1.41 15.74
N CYS A 239 -3.93 -0.98 15.00
CA CYS A 239 -2.54 -1.25 15.35
C CYS A 239 -2.16 -0.81 16.78
N THR A 240 -1.47 -1.71 17.47
CA THR A 240 -0.99 -1.54 18.85
C THR A 240 0.51 -1.73 18.95
N THR A 241 1.12 -1.26 20.04
CA THR A 241 2.55 -1.48 20.29
C THR A 241 2.88 -2.96 20.42
N GLU A 242 3.95 -3.40 19.78
CA GLU A 242 4.49 -4.77 19.84
C GLU A 242 5.81 -4.80 20.61
N LYS A 243 6.22 -6.00 21.05
CA LYS A 243 7.45 -6.17 21.86
C LYS A 243 8.69 -6.42 21.01
N GLU A 244 8.52 -6.96 19.82
CA GLU A 244 9.57 -7.37 18.90
C GLU A 244 9.04 -7.28 17.47
N LEU A 245 9.93 -7.02 16.51
CA LEU A 245 9.59 -7.07 15.08
C LEU A 245 9.36 -8.52 14.69
N SER A 246 8.32 -8.76 13.88
CA SER A 246 7.91 -10.10 13.47
C SER A 246 7.25 -10.03 12.08
N PRO A 247 7.31 -11.08 11.25
CA PRO A 247 6.52 -11.19 10.02
C PRO A 247 5.00 -11.31 10.24
N ARG A 248 4.52 -11.02 11.45
CA ARG A 248 3.13 -11.12 11.88
C ARG A 248 2.85 -9.96 12.80
N GLY A 249 1.64 -9.43 12.72
CA GLY A 249 1.26 -8.19 13.37
C GLY A 249 1.73 -6.96 12.60
N CYS A 250 1.41 -5.78 13.13
CA CYS A 250 1.43 -4.55 12.34
C CYS A 250 2.84 -4.10 11.94
N HIS A 251 3.87 -4.36 12.75
CA HIS A 251 5.16 -3.68 12.54
C HIS A 251 6.29 -4.65 12.20
N GLN A 252 6.79 -4.52 10.98
CA GLN A 252 7.91 -5.31 10.46
C GLN A 252 9.20 -4.51 10.38
N THR A 253 9.11 -3.19 10.20
CA THR A 253 10.27 -2.32 9.99
C THR A 253 10.70 -1.59 11.26
N ASN A 254 9.76 -1.09 12.06
CA ASN A 254 10.06 -0.31 13.26
C ASN A 254 8.98 -0.46 14.35
N LEU A 255 9.39 -0.62 15.60
CA LEU A 255 8.46 -0.74 16.73
C LEU A 255 8.03 0.65 17.23
N PRO A 256 6.76 1.06 17.03
CA PRO A 256 6.27 2.30 17.60
C PRO A 256 6.12 2.20 19.11
N THR A 257 6.24 3.34 19.78
CA THR A 257 6.05 3.44 21.24
C THR A 257 4.61 3.75 21.65
N GLN A 258 3.73 3.98 20.68
CA GLN A 258 2.32 4.30 20.83
C GLN A 258 1.48 3.39 19.92
N SER A 259 0.24 3.09 20.32
CA SER A 259 -0.74 2.55 19.38
C SER A 259 -1.16 3.60 18.35
N CYS A 260 -1.79 3.18 17.24
CA CYS A 260 -2.27 4.14 16.25
C CYS A 260 -3.21 5.18 16.88
N LYS A 261 -4.18 4.75 17.68
CA LYS A 261 -5.13 5.66 18.35
C LYS A 261 -4.44 6.67 19.27
N GLN A 262 -3.40 6.24 19.99
CA GLN A 262 -2.60 7.14 20.83
C GLN A 262 -1.80 8.13 19.98
N ALA A 263 -1.17 7.67 18.89
CA ALA A 263 -0.40 8.51 17.99
C ALA A 263 -1.30 9.54 17.27
N LEU A 264 -2.48 9.13 16.80
CA LEU A 264 -3.47 10.04 16.23
C LEU A 264 -3.88 11.10 17.24
N ALA A 265 -4.25 10.71 18.46
CA ALA A 265 -4.66 11.63 19.50
C ALA A 265 -3.55 12.62 19.91
N ALA A 266 -2.29 12.21 19.86
CA ALA A 266 -1.15 13.03 20.29
C ALA A 266 -0.54 13.89 19.17
N HIS A 267 -0.68 13.49 17.91
CA HIS A 267 0.11 14.07 16.80
C HIS A 267 -0.71 14.50 15.59
N VAL A 268 -1.95 14.03 15.40
CA VAL A 268 -2.71 14.22 14.14
C VAL A 268 -4.16 14.67 14.34
N GLY A 269 -4.74 14.45 15.51
CA GLY A 269 -6.18 14.54 15.78
C GLY A 269 -6.93 13.30 15.28
N ALA A 270 -7.86 12.80 16.10
CA ALA A 270 -8.66 11.60 15.80
C ALA A 270 -10.15 11.94 15.66
N TYR A 271 -10.82 11.29 14.71
CA TYR A 271 -12.27 11.38 14.50
C TYR A 271 -12.88 9.98 14.44
N GLU A 272 -13.68 9.63 15.44
CA GLU A 272 -14.41 8.36 15.47
C GLU A 272 -15.64 8.45 14.56
N THR A 273 -15.81 7.48 13.66
CA THR A 273 -16.91 7.43 12.71
C THR A 273 -17.25 5.99 12.32
N VAL A 274 -18.29 5.86 11.49
CA VAL A 274 -18.67 4.60 10.86
C VAL A 274 -18.92 4.82 9.37
N VAL A 275 -18.53 3.86 8.54
CA VAL A 275 -19.10 3.69 7.20
C VAL A 275 -20.35 2.83 7.35
N ARG A 276 -21.52 3.44 7.19
CA ARG A 276 -22.80 2.73 7.17
C ARG A 276 -23.10 2.23 5.77
N PHE A 277 -23.13 0.91 5.63
CA PHE A 277 -23.59 0.19 4.46
C PHE A 277 -25.07 -0.17 4.61
N THR A 278 -25.88 0.02 3.57
CA THR A 278 -27.31 -0.34 3.58
C THR A 278 -27.70 -0.99 2.26
N ARG A 279 -28.34 -2.16 2.32
CA ARG A 279 -28.86 -2.85 1.15
C ARG A 279 -30.03 -2.07 0.57
N LEU A 280 -29.87 -1.53 -0.64
CA LEU A 280 -30.91 -0.75 -1.29
C LEU A 280 -31.79 -1.65 -2.18
N LYS A 281 -33.04 -1.23 -2.42
CA LYS A 281 -33.85 -1.81 -3.48
C LYS A 281 -33.17 -1.54 -4.82
N TRP A 282 -33.21 -2.49 -5.74
CA TRP A 282 -32.70 -2.25 -7.09
C TRP A 282 -33.40 -1.06 -7.73
N ASP A 283 -32.61 -0.12 -8.24
CA ASP A 283 -33.06 1.04 -9.00
C ASP A 283 -32.13 1.23 -10.19
N ARG A 284 -32.68 1.11 -11.41
CA ARG A 284 -31.89 1.14 -12.64
C ARG A 284 -31.23 2.51 -12.88
N ASN A 285 -31.87 3.60 -12.48
CA ASN A 285 -31.32 4.94 -12.69
C ASN A 285 -30.14 5.19 -11.74
N LEU A 286 -30.29 4.81 -10.47
CA LEU A 286 -29.22 4.89 -9.50
C LEU A 286 -28.04 3.98 -9.89
N ALA A 287 -28.30 2.75 -10.34
CA ALA A 287 -27.28 1.86 -10.87
C ALA A 287 -26.52 2.49 -12.04
N ASN A 288 -27.24 3.06 -13.02
CA ASN A 288 -26.64 3.73 -14.17
C ASN A 288 -25.75 4.92 -13.77
N GLN A 289 -26.16 5.71 -12.78
CA GLN A 289 -25.37 6.84 -12.28
C GLN A 289 -24.12 6.39 -11.52
N ALA A 290 -24.22 5.29 -10.77
CA ALA A 290 -23.11 4.76 -9.98
C ALA A 290 -22.13 3.90 -10.80
N ARG A 291 -22.50 3.49 -12.02
CA ARG A 291 -21.72 2.53 -12.81
C ARG A 291 -20.36 3.08 -13.24
N VAL A 292 -19.32 2.24 -13.10
CA VAL A 292 -17.93 2.50 -13.56
C VAL A 292 -17.33 1.22 -14.10
N GLY A 293 -16.59 1.32 -15.19
CA GLY A 293 -15.91 0.19 -15.82
C GLY A 293 -16.81 -0.63 -16.75
N THR A 294 -16.18 -1.57 -17.43
CA THR A 294 -16.79 -2.55 -18.33
C THR A 294 -16.30 -3.95 -17.96
N ALA A 295 -17.00 -4.97 -18.48
CA ALA A 295 -16.59 -6.37 -18.41
C ALA A 295 -16.69 -6.94 -19.83
N ALA A 296 -15.56 -6.93 -20.54
CA ALA A 296 -15.44 -7.38 -21.92
C ALA A 296 -15.69 -8.90 -21.98
N PRO A 297 -16.53 -9.37 -22.92
CA PRO A 297 -16.76 -10.80 -23.08
C PRO A 297 -15.52 -11.48 -23.66
N GLY A 298 -15.25 -12.72 -23.22
CA GLY A 298 -14.18 -13.54 -23.80
C GLY A 298 -13.28 -14.22 -22.78
N GLY A 299 -13.50 -13.97 -21.49
CA GLY A 299 -12.65 -14.46 -20.43
C GLY A 299 -12.04 -13.33 -19.61
N ALA A 300 -10.87 -13.59 -19.01
CA ALA A 300 -10.09 -12.56 -18.35
C ALA A 300 -9.40 -11.65 -19.38
N ASP A 301 -9.15 -10.40 -19.00
CA ASP A 301 -8.52 -9.38 -19.84
C ASP A 301 -7.88 -8.36 -18.90
N LEU A 302 -6.56 -8.21 -18.92
CA LEU A 302 -5.84 -7.30 -18.04
C LEU A 302 -5.67 -5.94 -18.70
N SER A 303 -5.82 -4.89 -17.93
CA SER A 303 -5.64 -3.52 -18.39
C SER A 303 -4.90 -2.73 -17.34
N LEU A 304 -3.88 -1.99 -17.75
CA LEU A 304 -3.18 -1.09 -16.86
C LEU A 304 -4.10 0.05 -16.37
N GLU A 305 -4.11 0.32 -15.07
CA GLU A 305 -4.75 1.50 -14.48
C GLU A 305 -3.81 2.72 -14.60
N LEU A 306 -3.94 3.44 -15.72
CA LEU A 306 -3.04 4.54 -16.09
C LEU A 306 -2.94 5.64 -15.03
N GLU A 307 -4.05 6.03 -14.37
CA GLU A 307 -4.03 7.13 -13.39
C GLU A 307 -3.06 6.88 -12.23
N GLU A 308 -2.92 5.63 -11.80
CA GLU A 308 -1.95 5.24 -10.76
C GLU A 308 -0.53 5.17 -11.32
N PHE A 309 -0.37 4.64 -12.54
CA PHE A 309 0.94 4.54 -13.20
C PHE A 309 1.58 5.91 -13.47
N LEU A 310 0.78 6.94 -13.75
CA LEU A 310 1.24 8.32 -14.00
C LEU A 310 1.96 8.96 -12.80
N VAL A 311 1.80 8.40 -11.59
CA VAL A 311 2.45 8.92 -10.38
C VAL A 311 3.83 8.28 -10.21
N ASN A 312 4.88 9.05 -10.47
CA ASN A 312 6.27 8.64 -10.26
C ASN A 312 7.05 9.61 -9.35
N ARG A 313 8.11 9.09 -8.74
CA ARG A 313 8.94 9.80 -7.76
C ARG A 313 10.40 9.39 -7.95
N VAL A 314 11.31 10.35 -8.10
CA VAL A 314 12.74 10.07 -7.97
C VAL A 314 13.17 10.22 -6.52
N THR A 315 13.65 9.12 -5.94
CA THR A 315 14.14 9.04 -4.56
C THR A 315 15.60 8.62 -4.49
N TYR A 316 16.22 8.87 -3.35
CA TYR A 316 17.53 8.31 -3.01
C TYR A 316 17.34 7.24 -1.95
N ARG A 317 17.86 6.05 -2.21
CA ARG A 317 17.84 4.94 -1.26
C ARG A 317 19.24 4.38 -1.13
N TYR A 318 19.66 4.08 0.10
CA TYR A 318 20.91 3.38 0.33
C TYR A 318 20.69 1.87 0.24
N ILE A 319 21.38 1.21 -0.69
CA ILE A 319 21.32 -0.24 -0.90
C ILE A 319 22.54 -0.88 -0.21
N ALA A 320 22.30 -1.68 0.83
CA ALA A 320 23.37 -2.41 1.50
C ALA A 320 23.97 -3.51 0.59
N ALA A 321 25.22 -3.89 0.81
CA ALA A 321 25.91 -4.89 -0.03
C ALA A 321 25.29 -6.31 0.00
N GLY A 322 24.44 -6.61 0.99
CA GLY A 322 23.68 -7.86 1.08
C GLY A 322 22.16 -7.66 0.97
N ALA A 323 21.73 -6.54 0.39
CA ALA A 323 20.30 -6.24 0.24
C ALA A 323 19.67 -7.11 -0.86
N CYS A 324 18.41 -7.49 -0.65
CA CYS A 324 17.66 -8.42 -1.50
C CYS A 324 17.53 -7.89 -2.93
N GLU A 325 17.42 -6.57 -3.07
CA GLU A 325 17.27 -5.88 -4.35
C GLU A 325 18.48 -6.09 -5.28
N LEU A 326 19.66 -6.45 -4.75
CA LEU A 326 20.82 -6.87 -5.55
C LEU A 326 20.66 -8.29 -6.09
N SER A 327 20.22 -9.22 -5.25
CA SER A 327 19.99 -10.62 -5.64
C SER A 327 18.84 -10.75 -6.64
N GLU A 328 17.84 -9.88 -6.52
CA GLU A 328 16.71 -9.79 -7.44
C GLU A 328 17.00 -8.96 -8.69
N GLN A 329 18.20 -8.37 -8.78
CA GLN A 329 18.68 -7.58 -9.93
C GLN A 329 17.82 -6.33 -10.23
N CYS A 330 17.23 -5.73 -9.20
CA CYS A 330 16.39 -4.54 -9.34
C CYS A 330 17.17 -3.22 -9.17
N VAL A 331 18.47 -3.30 -8.92
CA VAL A 331 19.40 -2.16 -8.82
C VAL A 331 20.75 -2.54 -9.41
N GLY A 332 21.45 -1.56 -9.98
CA GLY A 332 22.75 -1.77 -10.64
C GLY A 332 23.92 -1.94 -9.68
N GLY A 333 23.74 -1.73 -8.38
CA GLY A 333 24.78 -1.94 -7.38
C GLY A 333 24.43 -1.42 -5.99
N SER A 334 25.34 -1.62 -5.03
CA SER A 334 25.22 -1.15 -3.66
C SER A 334 25.63 0.33 -3.48
N GLY A 335 25.30 0.88 -2.31
CA GLY A 335 25.51 2.28 -1.94
C GLY A 335 24.27 3.13 -2.18
N TRP A 336 24.42 4.45 -2.17
CA TRP A 336 23.34 5.36 -2.55
C TRP A 336 22.97 5.17 -4.03
N ARG A 337 21.69 4.92 -4.29
CA ARG A 337 21.09 4.80 -5.62
C ARG A 337 20.01 5.85 -5.81
N ARG A 338 19.80 6.28 -7.06
CA ARG A 338 18.68 7.12 -7.49
C ARG A 338 17.64 6.21 -8.14
N LEU A 339 16.45 6.15 -7.56
CA LEU A 339 15.41 5.22 -7.96
C LEU A 339 14.22 6.02 -8.49
N LEU A 340 13.79 5.75 -9.72
CA LEU A 340 12.54 6.23 -10.27
C LEU A 340 11.44 5.25 -9.87
N GLN A 341 10.76 5.54 -8.76
CA GLN A 341 9.68 4.75 -8.18
C GLN A 341 8.33 5.14 -8.79
N PHE A 342 7.43 4.18 -8.94
CA PHE A 342 6.07 4.37 -9.47
C PHE A 342 5.19 3.18 -9.09
N ALA A 343 3.86 3.37 -9.00
CA ALA A 343 2.93 2.26 -8.80
C ALA A 343 2.57 1.61 -10.15
N THR A 344 2.21 0.33 -10.15
CA THR A 344 1.58 -0.33 -11.31
C THR A 344 0.38 -1.13 -10.85
N SER A 345 -0.69 -1.12 -11.65
CA SER A 345 -1.92 -1.84 -11.31
C SER A 345 -2.53 -2.46 -12.55
N ASP A 346 -2.73 -3.77 -12.53
CA ASP A 346 -3.35 -4.51 -13.62
C ASP A 346 -4.78 -4.90 -13.22
N ARG A 347 -5.75 -4.25 -13.87
CA ARG A 347 -7.17 -4.52 -13.68
C ARG A 347 -7.62 -5.65 -14.57
N ASN A 348 -8.42 -6.57 -14.03
CA ASN A 348 -9.20 -7.47 -14.88
C ASN A 348 -10.47 -6.76 -15.39
N VAL A 349 -10.46 -6.34 -16.65
CA VAL A 349 -11.58 -5.72 -17.38
C VAL A 349 -12.41 -6.74 -18.18
N GLY A 350 -12.09 -8.02 -18.06
CA GLY A 350 -12.82 -9.14 -18.68
C GLY A 350 -14.13 -9.49 -17.97
N ASP A 351 -14.76 -10.61 -18.36
CA ASP A 351 -16.00 -11.13 -17.79
C ASP A 351 -15.86 -12.48 -17.05
N LYS A 352 -14.60 -12.90 -16.87
CA LYS A 352 -14.19 -14.02 -16.02
C LYS A 352 -12.98 -13.61 -15.17
N ALA A 353 -12.87 -14.19 -13.99
CA ALA A 353 -11.67 -14.06 -13.17
C ALA A 353 -10.43 -14.58 -13.92
N LEU A 354 -9.30 -13.90 -13.76
CA LEU A 354 -8.01 -14.47 -14.06
C LEU A 354 -7.64 -15.41 -12.91
N HIS A 355 -7.59 -16.71 -13.18
CA HIS A 355 -7.20 -17.71 -12.18
C HIS A 355 -5.84 -18.30 -12.50
N ILE A 356 -4.89 -18.17 -11.57
CA ILE A 356 -3.55 -18.74 -11.67
C ILE A 356 -3.46 -20.01 -10.82
N GLY A 357 -4.13 -20.00 -9.66
CA GLY A 357 -4.22 -21.15 -8.78
C GLY A 357 -3.25 -21.07 -7.61
N ASP A 358 -3.13 -22.21 -6.93
CA ASP A 358 -2.45 -22.26 -5.64
C ASP A 358 -0.93 -22.33 -5.78
N VAL A 359 -0.23 -21.80 -4.77
CA VAL A 359 1.21 -21.93 -4.55
C VAL A 359 1.48 -22.16 -3.05
N ASP A 360 2.49 -22.96 -2.70
CA ASP A 360 2.91 -23.14 -1.30
C ASP A 360 3.68 -21.93 -0.78
N TYR A 361 3.01 -20.78 -0.75
CA TYR A 361 3.59 -19.47 -0.48
C TYR A 361 4.35 -19.43 0.85
N TYR A 362 3.79 -20.08 1.88
CA TYR A 362 4.36 -20.15 3.23
C TYR A 362 5.29 -21.34 3.47
N LEU A 363 5.74 -22.03 2.40
CA LEU A 363 6.71 -23.13 2.47
C LEU A 363 6.30 -24.23 3.47
N THR A 364 5.02 -24.62 3.45
CA THR A 364 4.48 -25.65 4.35
C THR A 364 4.96 -27.07 4.01
N GLY A 365 5.57 -27.23 2.83
CA GLY A 365 5.97 -28.49 2.23
C GLY A 365 4.84 -29.17 1.47
N THR A 366 3.75 -28.43 1.18
CA THR A 366 2.60 -28.95 0.43
C THR A 366 2.85 -28.76 -1.04
N GLN A 367 2.91 -29.84 -1.83
CA GLN A 367 3.06 -29.69 -3.28
C GLN A 367 1.75 -29.24 -3.91
N THR A 368 1.77 -28.09 -4.57
CA THR A 368 0.67 -27.58 -5.39
C THR A 368 0.78 -28.06 -6.83
N LEU A 369 -0.26 -27.80 -7.63
CA LEU A 369 -0.21 -28.07 -9.06
C LEU A 369 0.89 -27.24 -9.74
N ASN A 370 0.99 -25.97 -9.38
CA ASN A 370 1.90 -25.01 -10.00
C ASN A 370 3.39 -25.30 -9.72
N ASP A 371 3.70 -25.96 -8.60
CA ASP A 371 5.08 -26.36 -8.24
C ASP A 371 5.75 -27.23 -9.30
N LYS A 372 4.97 -28.00 -10.08
CA LYS A 372 5.46 -28.91 -11.12
C LYS A 372 5.82 -28.21 -12.43
N TYR A 373 5.37 -26.97 -12.60
CA TYR A 373 5.40 -26.24 -13.86
C TYR A 373 6.38 -25.06 -13.85
N HIS A 374 7.03 -24.82 -12.71
CA HIS A 374 8.11 -23.86 -12.55
C HIS A 374 7.74 -22.41 -12.93
N ILE A 375 6.44 -22.05 -12.86
CA ILE A 375 5.94 -20.68 -13.09
C ILE A 375 6.26 -19.75 -11.91
N PHE A 376 6.37 -20.32 -10.71
CA PHE A 376 6.79 -19.62 -9.52
C PHE A 376 8.27 -19.89 -9.25
N GLN A 377 9.00 -18.84 -8.87
CA GLN A 377 10.41 -18.93 -8.48
C GLN A 377 10.53 -18.57 -7.01
N PHE A 378 11.19 -19.43 -6.24
CA PHE A 378 11.43 -19.17 -4.83
C PHE A 378 12.49 -18.08 -4.68
N ASP A 379 12.17 -17.02 -3.95
CA ASP A 379 13.15 -16.01 -3.59
C ASP A 379 13.78 -16.33 -2.23
N GLN A 380 15.09 -16.53 -2.23
CA GLN A 380 15.83 -16.89 -1.01
C GLN A 380 15.95 -15.72 -0.02
N CYS A 381 15.82 -14.49 -0.48
CA CYS A 381 15.86 -13.32 0.39
C CYS A 381 14.51 -13.12 1.11
N HIS A 382 13.41 -13.23 0.36
CA HIS A 382 12.06 -12.98 0.86
C HIS A 382 11.35 -14.22 1.42
N GLN A 383 11.94 -15.41 1.25
CA GLN A 383 11.46 -16.67 1.79
C GLN A 383 10.02 -17.00 1.36
N HIS A 384 9.63 -16.60 0.15
CA HIS A 384 8.37 -16.95 -0.49
C HIS A 384 8.52 -17.04 -2.01
N TYR A 385 7.48 -17.53 -2.69
CA TYR A 385 7.46 -17.69 -4.13
C TYR A 385 7.01 -16.41 -4.85
N HIS A 386 7.72 -16.05 -5.91
CA HIS A 386 7.36 -14.98 -6.85
C HIS A 386 6.83 -15.56 -8.15
N PHE A 387 5.82 -14.92 -8.73
CA PHE A 387 5.36 -15.23 -10.09
C PHE A 387 6.37 -14.69 -11.11
N ALA A 388 6.96 -15.59 -11.89
CA ALA A 388 7.86 -15.19 -12.98
C ALA A 388 7.04 -14.64 -14.16
N HIS A 389 7.62 -13.73 -14.95
CA HIS A 389 7.00 -13.18 -16.17
C HIS A 389 5.74 -12.32 -15.93
N TYR A 390 5.69 -11.58 -14.83
CA TYR A 390 4.59 -10.65 -14.54
C TYR A 390 4.58 -9.43 -15.46
N GLY A 391 5.71 -8.74 -15.60
CA GLY A 391 5.80 -7.56 -16.45
C GLY A 391 7.21 -7.01 -16.65
N ASN A 392 7.33 -5.96 -17.46
CA ASN A 392 8.60 -5.30 -17.76
C ASN A 392 8.50 -3.78 -17.55
N PHE A 393 9.52 -3.20 -16.92
CA PHE A 393 9.68 -1.75 -16.81
C PHE A 393 10.69 -1.25 -17.84
N THR A 394 10.37 -0.13 -18.49
CA THR A 394 11.20 0.46 -19.56
C THR A 394 11.41 1.94 -19.30
N PHE A 395 12.59 2.47 -19.67
CA PHE A 395 12.84 3.92 -19.65
C PHE A 395 13.64 4.35 -20.88
N GLY A 396 13.02 5.17 -21.74
CA GLY A 396 13.64 5.59 -23.00
C GLY A 396 13.67 4.52 -24.08
N GLY A 397 12.75 3.56 -24.03
CA GLY A 397 12.61 2.51 -25.05
C GLY A 397 13.58 1.33 -24.92
N ASP A 398 14.39 1.29 -23.86
CA ASP A 398 15.15 0.09 -23.51
C ASP A 398 14.22 -0.93 -22.86
N ALA A 399 13.87 -1.96 -23.64
CA ALA A 399 12.87 -2.97 -23.28
C ALA A 399 13.30 -3.93 -22.17
N GLU A 400 14.58 -3.92 -21.80
CA GLU A 400 15.15 -4.87 -20.83
C GLU A 400 15.77 -4.18 -19.59
N MET A 401 15.44 -2.91 -19.31
CA MET A 401 16.01 -2.23 -18.14
C MET A 401 15.71 -2.95 -16.83
N THR A 402 14.48 -3.45 -16.63
CA THR A 402 14.13 -4.24 -15.44
C THR A 402 12.97 -5.18 -15.73
N ALA A 403 13.21 -6.49 -15.64
CA ALA A 403 12.16 -7.49 -15.61
C ALA A 403 11.48 -7.48 -14.24
N LYS A 404 10.18 -7.21 -14.19
CA LYS A 404 9.39 -7.21 -12.96
C LYS A 404 8.84 -8.60 -12.68
N ARG A 405 9.24 -9.16 -11.54
CA ARG A 405 8.62 -10.35 -10.95
C ARG A 405 7.38 -9.94 -10.14
N GLY A 406 6.34 -10.77 -10.17
CA GLY A 406 5.20 -10.60 -9.27
C GLY A 406 5.55 -11.15 -7.90
N PHE A 407 5.31 -10.40 -6.83
CA PHE A 407 5.40 -10.90 -5.45
C PHE A 407 4.28 -11.92 -5.22
N CYS A 408 3.02 -11.48 -5.28
CA CYS A 408 1.85 -12.33 -5.46
C CYS A 408 0.77 -11.56 -6.23
N LEU A 409 -0.04 -12.25 -7.05
CA LEU A 409 -1.12 -11.62 -7.80
C LEU A 409 -2.43 -11.75 -7.03
N GLN A 410 -2.96 -10.61 -6.59
CA GLN A 410 -4.11 -10.53 -5.70
C GLN A 410 -5.17 -9.55 -6.23
N SER A 411 -6.37 -9.62 -5.67
CA SER A 411 -7.41 -8.60 -5.87
C SER A 411 -7.36 -7.57 -4.74
N THR A 412 -6.51 -6.54 -4.89
CA THR A 412 -6.13 -5.58 -3.85
C THR A 412 -6.92 -4.26 -3.88
N ALA A 413 -7.64 -3.98 -4.97
CA ALA A 413 -8.65 -2.91 -5.00
C ALA A 413 -9.73 -3.20 -6.06
N ARG A 414 -10.88 -2.52 -5.95
CA ARG A 414 -12.06 -2.72 -6.81
C ARG A 414 -12.45 -1.45 -7.57
N PRO A 415 -11.75 -1.09 -8.67
CA PRO A 415 -12.06 0.10 -9.47
C PRO A 415 -13.35 -0.03 -10.31
N SER A 416 -13.80 -1.25 -10.63
CA SER A 416 -15.11 -1.44 -11.28
C SER A 416 -16.26 -1.30 -10.29
N ASN A 417 -17.33 -0.67 -10.72
CA ASN A 417 -18.57 -0.58 -9.95
C ASN A 417 -19.76 -0.93 -10.84
N HIS A 418 -19.97 -2.21 -11.12
CA HIS A 418 -21.06 -2.71 -11.96
C HIS A 418 -21.50 -4.11 -11.55
N GLU A 419 -22.61 -4.58 -12.12
CA GLU A 419 -23.26 -5.84 -11.74
C GLU A 419 -22.44 -7.09 -12.02
N LYS A 420 -21.44 -6.98 -12.90
CA LYS A 420 -20.50 -8.07 -13.20
C LYS A 420 -19.24 -8.05 -12.33
N SER A 421 -19.03 -7.02 -11.48
CA SER A 421 -17.86 -6.98 -10.60
C SER A 421 -18.31 -7.37 -9.19
N PRO A 422 -17.97 -8.58 -8.71
CA PRO A 422 -18.37 -8.99 -7.38
C PRO A 422 -17.67 -8.17 -6.30
N LEU A 423 -18.28 -8.06 -5.11
CA LEU A 423 -17.63 -7.49 -3.92
C LEU A 423 -16.71 -8.51 -3.26
N HIS A 424 -17.03 -9.80 -3.36
CA HIS A 424 -16.20 -10.85 -2.80
C HIS A 424 -15.30 -11.45 -3.88
N ASN A 425 -14.06 -11.77 -3.51
CA ASN A 425 -13.12 -12.51 -4.34
C ASN A 425 -12.33 -13.54 -3.49
N PRO A 426 -11.85 -14.64 -4.09
CA PRO A 426 -11.02 -15.63 -3.40
C PRO A 426 -9.50 -15.30 -3.44
N TYR A 427 -9.10 -14.20 -4.08
CA TYR A 427 -7.70 -13.83 -4.35
C TYR A 427 -7.21 -12.71 -3.41
N GLY A 428 -7.65 -12.74 -2.16
CA GLY A 428 -7.27 -11.75 -1.15
C GLY A 428 -5.95 -12.05 -0.43
N GLY A 429 -5.39 -13.24 -0.63
CA GLY A 429 -4.14 -13.71 -0.02
C GLY A 429 -3.17 -14.22 -1.11
N CYS A 430 -1.92 -14.48 -0.74
CA CYS A 430 -0.89 -14.89 -1.71
C CYS A 430 -0.91 -16.41 -2.02
N GLU A 431 -1.67 -17.22 -1.28
CA GLU A 431 -1.70 -18.68 -1.44
C GLU A 431 -2.50 -19.12 -2.67
N THR A 432 -3.60 -18.43 -2.98
CA THR A 432 -4.42 -18.66 -4.16
C THR A 432 -4.41 -17.38 -5.01
N GLN A 433 -3.68 -17.41 -6.12
CA GLN A 433 -3.43 -16.19 -6.90
C GLN A 433 -4.40 -16.03 -8.07
N GLY A 434 -4.73 -14.77 -8.36
CA GLY A 434 -5.66 -14.38 -9.41
C GLY A 434 -6.18 -12.95 -9.27
N VAL A 435 -6.91 -12.49 -10.28
CA VAL A 435 -7.52 -11.16 -10.30
C VAL A 435 -8.99 -11.30 -10.71
N GLU A 436 -9.88 -10.97 -9.77
CA GLU A 436 -11.33 -11.06 -9.98
C GLU A 436 -11.84 -9.98 -10.94
N VAL A 437 -12.98 -10.24 -11.59
CA VAL A 437 -13.62 -9.32 -12.52
C VAL A 437 -13.83 -7.95 -11.88
N GLY A 438 -13.21 -6.94 -12.48
CA GLY A 438 -13.30 -5.55 -12.04
C GLY A 438 -12.46 -5.19 -10.81
N TRP A 439 -11.59 -6.10 -10.38
CA TRP A 439 -10.54 -5.87 -9.39
C TRP A 439 -9.19 -5.63 -10.06
N VAL A 440 -8.24 -5.12 -9.30
CA VAL A 440 -6.84 -4.93 -9.70
C VAL A 440 -5.91 -5.72 -8.81
N ASP A 441 -4.80 -6.13 -9.40
CA ASP A 441 -3.56 -6.43 -8.70
C ASP A 441 -2.68 -5.18 -8.70
N GLN A 442 -2.38 -4.64 -7.53
CA GLN A 442 -1.72 -3.33 -7.36
C GLN A 442 -0.39 -3.48 -6.63
N TYR A 443 0.67 -3.02 -7.30
CA TYR A 443 2.00 -2.85 -6.74
C TYR A 443 2.26 -1.37 -6.43
N LYS A 444 2.36 -1.05 -5.15
CA LYS A 444 2.63 0.30 -4.63
C LYS A 444 4.09 0.69 -4.83
N ALA A 445 4.37 1.98 -5.03
CA ALA A 445 5.70 2.52 -5.34
C ALA A 445 6.72 2.30 -4.20
N GLY A 446 6.24 2.11 -2.98
CA GLY A 446 7.07 1.78 -1.81
C GLY A 446 7.65 0.37 -1.80
N LEU A 447 7.03 -0.58 -2.52
CA LEU A 447 7.45 -1.97 -2.52
C LEU A 447 8.89 -2.12 -3.04
N PRO A 448 9.70 -3.00 -2.44
CA PRO A 448 10.99 -3.36 -3.02
C PRO A 448 10.87 -3.76 -4.49
N CYS A 449 11.86 -3.37 -5.30
CA CYS A 449 11.88 -3.59 -6.75
C CYS A 449 10.73 -2.91 -7.53
N GLN A 450 10.04 -1.94 -6.95
CA GLN A 450 9.03 -1.15 -7.66
C GLN A 450 9.59 0.18 -8.17
N TRP A 451 10.64 0.09 -9.00
CA TRP A 451 11.35 1.24 -9.58
C TRP A 451 12.22 0.85 -10.76
N ILE A 452 12.76 1.88 -11.44
CA ILE A 452 13.92 1.77 -12.32
C ILE A 452 15.11 2.46 -11.64
N ASP A 453 16.27 1.79 -11.60
CA ASP A 453 17.51 2.40 -11.13
C ASP A 453 18.06 3.38 -12.16
N VAL A 454 17.96 4.67 -11.86
CA VAL A 454 18.38 5.78 -12.73
C VAL A 454 19.68 6.43 -12.27
N THR A 455 20.47 5.74 -11.44
CA THR A 455 21.72 6.27 -10.87
C THR A 455 22.69 6.71 -11.95
N ASP A 456 22.83 5.89 -13.00
CA ASP A 456 23.83 6.06 -14.06
C ASP A 456 23.28 6.82 -15.29
N ILE A 457 22.06 7.35 -15.22
CA ILE A 457 21.49 8.22 -16.25
C ILE A 457 22.18 9.59 -16.23
N ASP A 458 22.86 9.91 -17.33
CA ASP A 458 23.56 11.18 -17.51
C ASP A 458 22.57 12.36 -17.51
N THR A 459 22.74 13.24 -16.53
CA THR A 459 21.96 14.48 -16.34
C THR A 459 22.88 15.70 -16.27
N THR A 460 24.10 15.60 -16.79
CA THR A 460 25.12 16.68 -16.75
C THR A 460 24.68 17.92 -17.54
N GLN A 461 23.85 17.74 -18.56
CA GLN A 461 23.27 18.84 -19.35
C GLN A 461 21.93 19.36 -18.79
N GLY A 462 21.42 18.78 -17.70
CA GLY A 462 20.13 19.11 -17.12
C GLY A 462 19.28 17.88 -16.82
N ALA A 463 18.03 18.11 -16.40
CA ALA A 463 17.06 17.04 -16.19
C ALA A 463 16.77 16.33 -17.53
N VAL A 464 16.61 15.00 -17.47
CA VAL A 464 16.35 14.16 -18.64
C VAL A 464 14.91 13.67 -18.59
N THR A 465 14.17 13.83 -19.67
CA THR A 465 12.81 13.30 -19.82
C THR A 465 12.81 12.22 -20.89
N LYS A 466 12.31 11.03 -20.56
CA LYS A 466 12.13 9.90 -21.47
C LYS A 466 10.85 9.17 -21.12
N ASP A 467 10.36 8.33 -22.02
CA ASP A 467 9.17 7.53 -21.76
C ASP A 467 9.47 6.46 -20.71
N LEU A 468 8.75 6.52 -19.59
CA LEU A 468 8.63 5.45 -18.61
C LEU A 468 7.47 4.55 -19.06
N GLY A 469 7.74 3.27 -19.30
CA GLY A 469 6.74 2.31 -19.74
C GLY A 469 6.65 1.09 -18.85
N PHE A 470 5.45 0.52 -18.79
CA PHE A 470 5.15 -0.77 -18.16
C PHE A 470 4.39 -1.63 -19.15
N ILE A 471 4.74 -2.91 -19.22
CA ILE A 471 4.03 -3.93 -20.01
C ILE A 471 3.79 -5.13 -19.09
N SER A 472 2.53 -5.42 -18.79
CA SER A 472 2.11 -6.62 -18.06
C SER A 472 1.93 -7.81 -19.00
N ASN A 473 2.05 -9.01 -18.43
CA ASN A 473 1.94 -10.28 -19.13
C ASN A 473 2.69 -10.35 -20.48
N PRO A 474 3.96 -9.89 -20.58
CA PRO A 474 4.65 -9.74 -21.87
C PRO A 474 4.84 -11.07 -22.60
N ASP A 475 4.88 -12.18 -21.84
CA ASP A 475 5.18 -13.52 -22.34
C ASP A 475 3.94 -14.43 -22.46
N GLY A 476 2.76 -13.92 -22.13
CA GLY A 476 1.49 -14.67 -22.20
C GLY A 476 1.43 -15.82 -21.20
N PHE A 477 1.86 -15.60 -19.96
CA PHE A 477 1.74 -16.54 -18.84
C PHE A 477 0.41 -16.39 -18.08
N LEU A 478 -0.18 -15.20 -18.10
CA LEU A 478 -1.52 -14.94 -17.59
C LEU A 478 -2.53 -15.20 -18.71
N CYS A 479 -3.55 -16.04 -18.45
CA CYS A 479 -4.53 -16.41 -19.47
C CYS A 479 -5.57 -15.30 -19.65
N GLU A 480 -5.31 -14.37 -20.56
CA GLU A 480 -6.22 -13.31 -20.98
C GLU A 480 -7.17 -13.80 -22.07
N GLY A 481 -8.12 -14.62 -21.61
CA GLY A 481 -9.11 -15.29 -22.40
C GLY A 481 -9.73 -16.42 -21.60
N THR A 482 -10.02 -17.53 -22.26
CA THR A 482 -10.63 -18.69 -21.60
C THR A 482 -9.58 -19.78 -21.33
N PRO A 483 -9.38 -20.22 -20.08
CA PRO A 483 -8.41 -21.26 -19.75
C PRO A 483 -8.82 -22.61 -20.36
N ILE A 484 -7.83 -23.40 -20.81
CA ILE A 484 -8.06 -24.77 -21.25
C ILE A 484 -7.92 -25.69 -20.03
N LEU A 485 -9.01 -26.35 -19.67
CA LEU A 485 -9.09 -27.22 -18.51
C LEU A 485 -9.17 -28.70 -18.91
N ASP A 486 -8.68 -29.58 -18.04
CA ASP A 486 -8.86 -31.03 -18.17
C ASP A 486 -10.28 -31.46 -17.72
N ALA A 487 -10.57 -32.76 -17.80
CA ALA A 487 -11.88 -33.31 -17.42
C ALA A 487 -12.21 -33.15 -15.91
N SER A 488 -11.21 -32.85 -15.07
CA SER A 488 -11.37 -32.60 -13.63
C SER A 488 -11.48 -31.10 -13.32
N GLY A 489 -11.38 -30.23 -14.33
CA GLY A 489 -11.40 -28.77 -14.17
C GLY A 489 -10.05 -28.15 -13.84
N ASN A 490 -8.93 -28.89 -13.92
CA ASN A 490 -7.60 -28.33 -13.67
C ASN A 490 -7.01 -27.68 -14.93
N PRO A 491 -6.18 -26.62 -14.81
CA PRO A 491 -5.47 -26.06 -15.96
C PRO A 491 -4.57 -27.09 -16.66
N VAL A 492 -4.62 -27.10 -17.98
CA VAL A 492 -3.67 -27.86 -18.83
C VAL A 492 -2.46 -26.99 -19.10
N PHE A 493 -1.25 -27.52 -19.00
CA PHE A 493 0.00 -26.77 -19.20
C PHE A 493 0.72 -27.14 -20.51
N GLU A 494 1.53 -26.23 -21.02
CA GLU A 494 2.41 -26.42 -22.19
C GLU A 494 3.83 -25.91 -21.93
N PRO A 495 4.87 -26.55 -22.51
CA PRO A 495 6.25 -26.10 -22.34
C PRO A 495 6.48 -24.78 -23.06
N THR A 496 7.34 -23.92 -22.48
CA THR A 496 7.77 -22.66 -23.10
C THR A 496 9.26 -22.71 -23.47
N GLN A 497 9.75 -21.65 -24.12
CA GLN A 497 11.19 -21.45 -24.37
C GLN A 497 11.99 -21.07 -23.11
N PHE A 498 11.32 -20.72 -22.00
CA PHE A 498 11.99 -20.27 -20.78
C PHE A 498 12.50 -21.44 -19.95
N THR A 499 13.61 -21.21 -19.27
CA THR A 499 14.22 -22.17 -18.34
C THR A 499 14.53 -21.47 -17.02
N THR A 500 14.42 -22.20 -15.93
CA THR A 500 14.85 -21.76 -14.61
C THR A 500 16.39 -21.71 -14.55
N ALA A 501 16.94 -21.14 -13.47
CA ALA A 501 18.39 -21.06 -13.26
C ALA A 501 19.10 -22.44 -13.24
N ASN A 502 18.39 -23.53 -12.95
CA ASN A 502 18.94 -24.89 -12.95
C ASN A 502 18.66 -25.66 -14.27
N GLY A 503 18.14 -24.98 -15.30
CA GLY A 503 17.90 -25.53 -16.63
C GLY A 503 16.60 -26.31 -16.80
N GLN A 504 15.67 -26.24 -15.83
CA GLN A 504 14.35 -26.87 -15.98
C GLN A 504 13.44 -26.03 -16.88
N THR A 505 12.68 -26.68 -17.77
CA THR A 505 11.69 -26.00 -18.62
C THR A 505 10.60 -25.35 -17.76
N VAL A 506 10.33 -24.08 -18.01
CA VAL A 506 9.17 -23.38 -17.45
C VAL A 506 7.97 -23.64 -18.36
N TYR A 507 6.85 -24.03 -17.77
CA TYR A 507 5.59 -24.28 -18.47
C TYR A 507 4.64 -23.12 -18.25
N ARG A 508 3.62 -22.96 -19.09
CA ARG A 508 2.52 -22.02 -18.85
C ARG A 508 1.18 -22.71 -18.99
N ALA A 509 0.15 -22.17 -18.35
CA ALA A 509 -1.22 -22.65 -18.53
C ALA A 509 -1.68 -22.38 -19.97
N LYS A 510 -2.30 -23.37 -20.60
CA LYS A 510 -2.89 -23.24 -21.93
C LYS A 510 -4.10 -22.33 -21.88
N CYS A 511 -4.16 -21.42 -22.84
CA CYS A 511 -5.19 -20.41 -22.92
C CYS A 511 -5.74 -20.30 -24.34
N ASN A 512 -7.06 -20.23 -24.46
CA ASN A 512 -7.70 -19.69 -25.65
C ASN A 512 -7.74 -18.16 -25.48
N PHE A 513 -6.63 -17.52 -25.86
CA PHE A 513 -6.48 -16.07 -25.74
C PHE A 513 -7.55 -15.32 -26.53
N SER A 514 -8.05 -14.24 -25.94
CA SER A 514 -8.89 -13.28 -26.64
C SER A 514 -8.14 -12.61 -27.79
N ALA A 515 -8.87 -12.20 -28.82
CA ALA A 515 -8.27 -11.44 -29.92
C ALA A 515 -7.72 -10.11 -29.38
N ASN A 516 -6.45 -9.81 -29.69
CA ASN A 516 -5.72 -8.61 -29.22
C ASN A 516 -5.58 -8.50 -27.69
N TRP A 517 -5.49 -9.61 -26.97
CA TRP A 517 -5.33 -9.60 -25.51
C TRP A 517 -4.17 -8.72 -25.02
N GLN A 518 -3.11 -8.50 -25.80
CA GLN A 518 -1.99 -7.64 -25.40
C GLN A 518 -2.26 -6.13 -25.56
N ALA A 519 -3.37 -5.72 -26.20
CA ALA A 519 -3.54 -4.34 -26.68
C ALA A 519 -3.62 -3.29 -25.56
N ASN A 520 -3.97 -3.71 -24.35
CA ASN A 520 -4.20 -2.89 -23.15
C ASN A 520 -3.27 -3.25 -21.99
N ASN A 521 -2.29 -4.11 -22.23
CA ASN A 521 -1.35 -4.58 -21.21
C ASN A 521 -0.21 -3.61 -20.92
N GLY A 522 -0.07 -2.55 -21.71
CA GLY A 522 1.03 -1.63 -21.50
C GLY A 522 0.69 -0.21 -21.88
N ASP A 523 1.39 0.70 -21.20
CA ASP A 523 1.36 2.12 -21.48
C ASP A 523 2.75 2.70 -21.22
N ALA A 524 3.01 3.87 -21.77
CA ALA A 524 4.22 4.63 -21.55
C ALA A 524 3.94 6.13 -21.59
N TYR A 525 4.59 6.86 -20.68
CA TYR A 525 4.43 8.31 -20.62
C TYR A 525 5.77 9.01 -20.30
N PRO A 526 5.95 10.28 -20.68
CA PRO A 526 7.17 11.01 -20.37
C PRO A 526 7.35 11.20 -18.86
N ALA A 527 8.43 10.65 -18.31
CA ALA A 527 8.87 10.85 -16.93
C ALA A 527 10.22 11.57 -16.88
N THR A 528 10.39 12.45 -15.90
CA THR A 528 11.58 13.30 -15.76
C THR A 528 12.48 12.82 -14.64
N VAL A 529 13.73 12.52 -14.98
CA VAL A 529 14.83 12.29 -14.04
C VAL A 529 15.53 13.63 -13.78
N PRO A 530 15.45 14.20 -12.57
CA PRO A 530 16.03 15.50 -12.26
C PRO A 530 17.56 15.43 -12.12
N THR A 531 18.25 16.57 -12.06
CA THR A 531 19.70 16.60 -11.80
C THR A 531 20.03 16.10 -10.38
N PRO A 532 21.25 15.58 -10.13
CA PRO A 532 21.60 15.00 -8.83
C PRO A 532 21.49 16.02 -7.69
N GLY A 533 20.92 15.59 -6.55
CA GLY A 533 20.62 16.44 -5.41
C GLY A 533 19.19 16.95 -5.41
N ASN A 534 18.43 16.64 -6.46
CA ASN A 534 17.01 16.88 -6.54
C ASN A 534 16.27 15.53 -6.63
N GLY A 535 15.02 15.54 -6.21
CA GLY A 535 14.14 14.37 -6.18
C GLY A 535 12.70 14.83 -6.05
N TYR A 536 11.77 13.91 -5.77
CA TYR A 536 10.36 14.29 -5.65
C TYR A 536 10.11 15.32 -4.53
N VAL A 537 10.93 15.31 -3.47
CA VAL A 537 10.83 16.30 -2.39
C VAL A 537 11.11 17.72 -2.86
N THR A 538 11.84 17.89 -3.96
CA THR A 538 12.12 19.21 -4.55
C THR A 538 11.03 19.71 -5.51
N LEU A 539 10.05 18.86 -5.85
CA LEU A 539 8.90 19.24 -6.66
C LEU A 539 7.88 20.03 -5.83
N PRO A 540 7.11 20.97 -6.41
CA PRO A 540 6.07 21.69 -5.68
C PRO A 540 5.07 20.77 -4.99
N CYS A 541 4.55 21.19 -3.84
CA CYS A 541 3.47 20.47 -3.16
C CYS A 541 2.18 20.57 -3.96
N SER A 542 1.58 19.43 -4.30
CA SER A 542 0.39 19.35 -5.15
C SER A 542 -0.89 18.98 -4.40
N ARG A 543 -0.79 18.39 -3.21
CA ARG A 543 -1.96 17.89 -2.43
C ARG A 543 -2.35 18.78 -1.24
N GLY A 544 -1.78 19.98 -1.17
CA GLY A 544 -2.00 20.86 -0.03
C GLY A 544 -1.31 20.39 1.25
N GLN A 545 -0.16 19.71 1.12
CA GLN A 545 0.73 19.39 2.23
C GLN A 545 1.29 20.70 2.82
N ILE A 546 1.20 20.86 4.14
CA ILE A 546 1.58 22.10 4.83
C ILE A 546 2.42 21.75 6.06
N GLY A 547 3.45 22.54 6.33
CA GLY A 547 4.28 22.42 7.52
C GLY A 547 5.69 21.89 7.24
N PRO A 548 6.52 21.78 8.28
CA PRO A 548 7.93 21.38 8.18
C PRO A 548 8.15 19.91 7.82
N LEU A 549 7.13 19.06 8.00
CA LEU A 549 7.25 17.62 7.79
C LEU A 549 7.01 17.19 6.33
N ARG A 550 6.54 18.08 5.46
CA ARG A 550 6.18 17.78 4.05
C ARG A 550 7.33 17.19 3.23
N ASN A 551 7.05 16.29 2.29
CA ASN A 551 8.02 15.72 1.35
C ASN A 551 7.88 16.30 -0.06
N CYS A 552 7.74 17.61 -0.14
CA CYS A 552 7.58 18.38 -1.38
C CYS A 552 8.03 19.80 -1.12
N GLY A 553 8.27 20.59 -2.18
CA GLY A 553 8.50 22.02 -2.21
C GLY A 553 9.78 22.47 -1.50
N TRP A 554 10.81 21.64 -1.56
CA TRP A 554 12.14 21.94 -1.03
C TRP A 554 13.05 22.47 -2.14
N ARG A 555 13.87 23.45 -1.81
CA ARG A 555 14.94 23.91 -2.70
C ARG A 555 16.26 23.35 -2.20
N ASN A 556 16.98 22.69 -3.10
CA ASN A 556 18.34 22.25 -2.85
C ASN A 556 19.28 23.46 -2.76
N LEU A 557 19.99 23.61 -1.64
CA LEU A 557 21.01 24.66 -1.48
C LEU A 557 22.39 24.22 -1.94
N THR A 558 22.55 22.95 -2.35
CA THR A 558 23.73 22.28 -2.92
C THR A 558 25.02 22.53 -2.13
N LYS A 559 24.89 22.80 -0.83
CA LYS A 559 26.02 23.06 0.05
C LYS A 559 26.43 21.76 0.71
N LYS A 560 27.55 21.18 0.26
CA LYS A 560 28.25 20.15 1.06
C LYS A 560 28.72 20.82 2.35
N VAL A 561 28.13 20.43 3.47
CA VAL A 561 28.54 20.88 4.80
C VAL A 561 29.30 19.74 5.45
N ALA A 562 30.60 19.95 5.65
CA ALA A 562 31.44 18.98 6.35
C ALA A 562 31.07 18.92 7.84
N CYS A 563 31.11 17.70 8.38
CA CYS A 563 30.93 17.41 9.80
C CYS A 563 31.79 16.21 10.20
N THR A 564 31.98 15.98 11.49
CA THR A 564 32.78 14.84 11.96
C THR A 564 31.91 13.57 11.98
N PRO A 565 32.25 12.50 11.23
CA PRO A 565 31.42 11.29 11.13
C PRO A 565 31.01 10.72 12.49
N GLY A 566 29.72 10.45 12.65
CA GLY A 566 29.13 9.87 13.87
C GLY A 566 29.02 10.81 15.07
N GLN A 567 29.61 12.01 15.02
CA GLN A 567 29.53 13.01 16.07
C GLN A 567 28.32 13.93 15.89
N THR A 568 27.82 14.46 17.00
CA THR A 568 26.81 15.52 16.95
C THR A 568 27.42 16.78 16.36
N THR A 569 26.74 17.36 15.38
CA THR A 569 27.09 18.64 14.76
C THR A 569 25.96 19.61 14.95
N THR A 570 26.30 20.88 15.17
CA THR A 570 25.34 21.95 15.39
C THR A 570 25.49 23.02 14.32
N LEU A 571 24.39 23.41 13.70
CA LEU A 571 24.30 24.53 12.79
C LEU A 571 23.66 25.72 13.48
N SER A 572 24.21 26.91 13.27
CA SER A 572 23.53 28.17 13.53
C SER A 572 22.99 28.69 12.20
N CYS A 573 21.67 28.84 12.13
CA CYS A 573 20.94 29.19 10.91
C CYS A 573 20.18 30.50 11.07
N THR A 574 20.15 31.31 10.02
CA THR A 574 19.49 32.61 10.00
C THR A 574 18.71 32.81 8.71
N VAL A 575 17.58 33.50 8.80
CA VAL A 575 16.80 33.98 7.64
C VAL A 575 16.90 35.50 7.62
N THR A 576 17.35 36.06 6.50
CA THR A 576 17.44 37.52 6.34
C THR A 576 16.21 38.05 5.59
N GLY A 577 15.45 38.96 6.20
CA GLY A 577 14.23 39.56 5.62
C GLY A 577 13.05 39.55 6.59
N LYS A 578 11.88 40.07 6.18
CA LYS A 578 10.58 39.97 6.91
C LYS A 578 9.62 39.05 6.14
N PRO A 579 8.63 38.35 6.77
CA PRO A 579 8.67 37.59 8.02
C PRO A 579 8.04 36.18 7.82
N ALA A 580 8.30 35.49 6.71
CA ALA A 580 7.82 34.11 6.55
C ALA A 580 8.87 33.16 7.12
N ALA A 581 8.51 32.44 8.19
CA ALA A 581 9.37 31.40 8.74
C ALA A 581 9.71 30.38 7.64
N GLN A 582 10.98 30.04 7.55
CA GLN A 582 11.46 29.00 6.65
C GLN A 582 11.65 27.71 7.43
N VAL A 583 11.92 26.63 6.74
CA VAL A 583 12.30 25.36 7.33
C VAL A 583 13.62 24.96 6.70
N LEU A 584 14.54 24.50 7.52
CA LEU A 584 15.73 23.82 7.05
C LEU A 584 15.52 22.32 7.18
N ARG A 585 15.86 21.57 6.14
CA ARG A 585 16.00 20.12 6.18
C ARG A 585 17.45 19.75 5.92
N VAL A 586 18.00 18.93 6.81
CA VAL A 586 19.35 18.41 6.74
C VAL A 586 19.27 16.97 6.25
N CYS A 587 19.77 16.72 5.06
CA CYS A 587 19.87 15.39 4.47
C CYS A 587 21.32 14.96 4.41
N GLU A 588 21.54 13.67 4.24
CA GLU A 588 22.86 13.17 3.97
C GLU A 588 23.43 13.67 2.62
N PHE A 589 24.76 13.79 2.55
CA PHE A 589 25.48 13.98 1.30
C PHE A 589 26.22 12.70 0.93
N SER A 590 25.87 12.11 -0.20
CA SER A 590 26.58 10.95 -0.75
C SER A 590 27.91 11.41 -1.34
N SER A 591 29.01 10.85 -0.82
CA SER A 591 30.35 11.12 -1.33
C SER A 591 30.57 10.46 -2.68
N LYS A 592 29.98 9.27 -2.91
CA LYS A 592 30.08 8.54 -4.17
C LYS A 592 29.33 9.25 -5.31
N LEU A 593 28.10 9.71 -5.04
CA LEU A 593 27.29 10.44 -6.03
C LEU A 593 27.67 11.92 -6.13
N GLY A 594 28.44 12.45 -5.17
CA GLY A 594 28.86 13.85 -5.14
C GLY A 594 27.70 14.83 -4.92
N THR A 595 26.62 14.41 -4.28
CA THR A 595 25.42 15.23 -4.10
C THR A 595 24.63 14.90 -2.83
N GLY A 596 23.66 15.75 -2.49
CA GLY A 596 22.69 15.48 -1.43
C GLY A 596 21.67 14.42 -1.81
N THR A 597 21.07 13.76 -0.82
CA THR A 597 20.11 12.67 -1.04
C THR A 597 18.65 13.12 -1.20
N ALA A 598 18.36 14.43 -1.23
CA ALA A 598 16.99 14.96 -1.32
C ALA A 598 15.99 14.18 -0.45
N CYS A 599 16.35 13.99 0.82
CA CYS A 599 15.71 13.05 1.72
C CYS A 599 14.26 13.41 2.06
N VAL A 600 13.45 12.38 2.26
CA VAL A 600 12.14 12.47 2.89
C VAL A 600 12.30 12.82 4.38
N HIS A 601 11.21 13.22 5.03
CA HIS A 601 11.25 13.64 6.43
C HIS A 601 11.79 12.57 7.37
N GLN A 602 11.40 11.31 7.14
CA GLN A 602 11.79 10.15 7.92
C GLN A 602 13.30 9.88 7.86
N ASP A 603 13.93 10.21 6.73
CA ASP A 603 15.36 10.03 6.48
C ASP A 603 16.16 11.30 6.79
N ALA A 604 15.50 12.39 7.17
CA ALA A 604 16.17 13.65 7.48
C ALA A 604 16.91 13.54 8.82
N LEU A 605 18.16 13.99 8.83
CA LEU A 605 18.98 14.05 10.04
C LEU A 605 18.46 15.11 11.02
N ALA A 606 17.85 16.16 10.48
CA ALA A 606 17.07 17.15 11.21
C ALA A 606 16.14 17.89 10.24
N SER A 607 14.99 18.33 10.74
CA SER A 607 14.16 19.31 10.05
C SER A 607 13.57 20.28 11.06
N GLN A 608 13.82 21.58 10.88
CA GLN A 608 13.47 22.58 11.89
C GLN A 608 13.05 23.90 11.26
N VAL A 609 12.02 24.51 11.86
CA VAL A 609 11.57 25.84 11.50
C VAL A 609 12.61 26.88 11.93
N VAL A 610 12.97 27.78 11.02
CA VAL A 610 13.87 28.91 11.23
C VAL A 610 13.06 30.19 11.09
N ASP A 611 12.70 30.79 12.23
CA ASP A 611 12.03 32.08 12.32
C ASP A 611 13.03 33.12 12.85
N GLY A 612 13.59 33.91 11.94
CA GLY A 612 14.73 34.80 12.20
C GLY A 612 16.05 34.04 12.37
N SER A 613 16.18 33.22 13.44
CA SER A 613 17.36 32.40 13.70
C SER A 613 17.02 31.11 14.46
N ALA A 614 17.77 30.04 14.22
CA ALA A 614 17.64 28.78 14.95
C ALA A 614 19.00 28.06 15.07
N THR A 615 19.14 27.26 16.13
CA THR A 615 20.23 26.31 16.28
C THR A 615 19.69 24.91 16.03
N ILE A 616 20.36 24.15 15.16
CA ILE A 616 19.90 22.84 14.71
C ILE A 616 21.02 21.83 14.94
N SER A 617 20.78 20.85 15.80
CA SER A 617 21.74 19.79 16.10
C SER A 617 21.29 18.47 15.48
N PHE A 618 22.24 17.75 14.88
CA PHE A 618 21.99 16.43 14.30
C PHE A 618 23.23 15.56 14.46
N LYS A 619 23.04 14.23 14.37
CA LYS A 619 24.17 13.30 14.31
C LYS A 619 24.70 13.26 12.88
N CYS A 620 25.97 13.61 12.69
CA CYS A 620 26.62 13.55 11.38
C CYS A 620 26.65 12.08 10.88
N PRO A 621 26.38 11.82 9.60
CA PRO A 621 26.43 10.48 9.03
C PRO A 621 27.77 9.81 9.33
N ALA A 622 27.71 8.59 9.88
CA ALA A 622 28.88 7.77 10.11
C ALA A 622 29.38 7.16 8.79
N ALA A 623 30.63 6.72 8.76
CA ALA A 623 31.13 5.95 7.63
C ALA A 623 30.35 4.64 7.49
N ARG A 624 29.87 4.35 6.28
CA ARG A 624 29.29 3.05 5.93
C ARG A 624 30.31 2.15 5.26
N ASP A 625 31.09 2.72 4.35
CA ASP A 625 32.18 2.03 3.64
C ASP A 625 33.21 3.04 3.10
N ALA A 626 34.17 2.56 2.31
CA ALA A 626 35.23 3.40 1.74
C ALA A 626 34.72 4.44 0.70
N SER A 627 33.62 4.15 0.02
CA SER A 627 32.98 5.06 -0.95
C SER A 627 32.02 6.05 -0.28
N GLU A 628 31.47 5.67 0.88
CA GLU A 628 30.62 6.52 1.72
C GLU A 628 31.22 6.68 3.13
N PRO A 629 32.28 7.51 3.27
CA PRO A 629 32.95 7.75 4.55
C PRO A 629 32.12 8.57 5.55
N GLY A 630 30.89 8.98 5.18
CA GLY A 630 30.07 9.90 5.96
C GLY A 630 30.72 11.29 6.05
N GLY A 631 30.46 12.01 7.14
CA GLY A 631 31.14 13.27 7.41
C GLY A 631 30.66 14.47 6.58
N ALA A 632 29.52 14.35 5.90
CA ALA A 632 28.95 15.44 5.13
C ALA A 632 27.42 15.38 5.09
N VAL A 633 26.81 16.56 5.04
CA VAL A 633 25.37 16.75 4.85
C VAL A 633 25.07 17.75 3.74
N ALA A 634 23.87 17.66 3.20
CA ALA A 634 23.29 18.59 2.25
C ALA A 634 22.12 19.33 2.91
N LEU A 635 21.96 20.61 2.57
CA LEU A 635 20.94 21.48 3.13
C LEU A 635 19.85 21.77 2.10
N TYR A 636 18.60 21.73 2.56
CA TYR A 636 17.42 22.07 1.78
C TYR A 636 16.60 23.09 2.56
N ASP A 637 16.02 24.07 1.86
CA ASP A 637 15.14 25.04 2.47
C ASP A 637 13.78 25.16 1.77
N GLY A 638 12.82 25.70 2.49
CA GLY A 638 11.48 25.97 1.99
C GLY A 638 10.66 26.74 2.99
N ALA A 639 9.58 27.39 2.55
CA ALA A 639 8.70 28.10 3.45
C ALA A 639 7.98 27.12 4.40
N ALA A 640 7.79 27.49 5.68
CA ALA A 640 7.00 26.70 6.62
C ALA A 640 5.53 26.57 6.15
N TYR A 641 5.03 27.63 5.50
CA TYR A 641 3.76 27.62 4.78
C TYR A 641 4.03 27.75 3.27
N PRO A 642 3.68 26.76 2.43
CA PRO A 642 3.98 26.81 0.99
C PRO A 642 3.35 27.99 0.23
N GLY A 643 2.31 28.63 0.77
CA GLY A 643 1.75 29.86 0.19
C GLY A 643 2.60 31.11 0.41
N ASP A 644 3.64 31.03 1.24
CA ASP A 644 4.60 32.10 1.43
C ASP A 644 5.79 31.96 0.46
N GLY A 645 6.49 33.06 0.20
CA GLY A 645 7.73 33.04 -0.57
C GLY A 645 8.86 32.31 0.16
N THR A 646 9.70 31.60 -0.60
CA THR A 646 10.93 31.02 -0.09
C THR A 646 12.03 32.09 0.03
N THR A 647 12.83 32.01 1.08
CA THR A 647 14.00 32.87 1.30
C THR A 647 15.16 32.02 1.78
N ASN A 648 16.39 32.37 1.39
CA ASN A 648 17.58 31.58 1.71
C ASN A 648 17.80 31.48 3.22
N VAL A 649 17.88 30.24 3.72
CA VAL A 649 18.37 29.96 5.07
C VAL A 649 19.90 29.88 5.03
N LYS A 650 20.58 30.77 5.75
CA LYS A 650 22.05 30.77 5.86
C LYS A 650 22.46 30.02 7.11
N CYS A 651 23.16 28.90 6.94
CA CYS A 651 23.67 28.08 8.04
C CYS A 651 25.19 27.99 8.06
N VAL A 652 25.76 28.03 9.27
CA VAL A 652 27.18 27.82 9.58
C VAL A 652 27.33 26.77 10.66
N VAL A 653 28.37 25.94 10.57
CA VAL A 653 28.71 24.97 11.63
C VAL A 653 29.23 25.74 12.84
N VAL A 654 28.69 25.42 14.01
CA VAL A 654 29.18 25.94 15.30
C VAL A 654 30.30 25.01 15.79
N PRO A 655 31.46 25.56 16.19
CA PRO A 655 32.59 24.78 16.70
C PRO A 655 32.28 23.91 17.92
#